data_AF-A0A1F3K0G6-F1
#
_entry.id   AF-A0A1F3K0G6-F1
#
_cell.length_a   1.000
_cell.length_b   1.000
_cell.length_c   1.000
_cell.angle_alpha   90.00
_cell.angle_beta   90.00
_cell.angle_gamma   90.00
#
_symmetry.space_group_name_H-M   'P 1'
#
loop_
_entity.id
_entity.type
_entity.pdbx_description
1 polymer ?
#
loop_
_entity_poly.entity_id
_entity_poly.type
_entity_poly.pdbx_seq_one_letter_code
_entity_poly.pdbx_strand_id
1 'polypeptide(L)'
;MKNINTNQGKISLKIFFLLLIAFLNSFVACDDNSSPNVTPDPNDTITILDSSEVDASKIYQPAEYKNDNWYKSSSRFYYGRSKQSDHFIVMWEPGFGADPNADSVLSTYRVDIDDLLEKAEEFYDINVNQLKFAVTGQEKSNLDKYKIMILLYYTTDWMAYGSGFDDVIGGLWVSPSTCHPVGSTIAHEIGHSFQYQTYCDLLAYSGINNDFTRGFRYGFGGNGGNAFWEQCAQWQSFQSYPEQAFSSYNFGVHMDNYHRHFCHEWQRYASYMLHYYWADKRGIDAIGKIWRESVSPEDPMETYMRLYNLTVEEFNDEMYDAAAHLATFDIDEIRELGKNYIGQYKYGLLSLGDNSYQVSYDKCPGTTGYNIIPLNIPTAGTEISVKFSGLTPGSLLASGDPGEYTDADATKTTTNYNTASFSAVGWRFGFVALLENNTRVYSDMNTSNSISSSVDASFTIPAGCKKLWLVVLGAPTIYSRLPWDEKEINDAQWPYKVKFTNTDLYGNVTFDGTETQKDTTLTYEVSFPFSSTTYPGATVTVDYVALAKAFVLQPSDISAKMGNEIVFYGVESNGTLNSKTTANGYGHWFSANGDIISWGADAMVYSEYDATNFTFSIGQYPGHCASGNHYTIKQALVYSYDDDASVQATIVFNITIE
;
A
#
# COMPACT_ATOMS: atom_id res chain seq x y z
N MET A 1 -35.89 -18.89 26.60
CA MET A 1 -34.60 -19.63 26.55
C MET A 1 -34.22 -19.81 25.10
N LYS A 2 -33.38 -18.91 24.57
CA LYS A 2 -32.80 -18.96 23.21
C LYS A 2 -31.33 -18.55 23.37
N ASN A 3 -30.42 -19.52 23.19
CA ASN A 3 -28.99 -19.31 22.95
C ASN A 3 -28.79 -19.22 21.43
N ILE A 4 -28.16 -18.16 20.91
CA ILE A 4 -26.73 -18.02 20.54
C ILE A 4 -26.32 -18.90 19.34
N ASN A 5 -26.08 -18.21 18.19
CA ASN A 5 -24.93 -18.35 17.28
C ASN A 5 -25.00 -17.17 16.29
N THR A 6 -24.13 -16.17 16.45
CA THR A 6 -22.87 -15.94 15.69
C THR A 6 -23.09 -15.66 14.20
N ASN A 7 -23.11 -14.37 13.86
CA ASN A 7 -22.80 -13.86 12.53
C ASN A 7 -21.74 -12.78 12.68
N GLN A 8 -20.48 -13.15 12.43
CA GLN A 8 -19.44 -12.22 12.03
C GLN A 8 -19.73 -11.82 10.58
N GLY A 9 -19.80 -10.53 10.31
CA GLY A 9 -19.96 -10.02 8.96
C GLY A 9 -20.26 -8.52 8.97
N LYS A 10 -19.30 -7.74 8.44
CA LYS A 10 -19.44 -6.36 7.97
C LYS A 10 -19.63 -5.31 9.07
N ILE A 11 -18.52 -4.88 9.68
CA ILE A 11 -18.45 -3.57 10.32
C ILE A 11 -18.11 -2.53 9.24
N SER A 12 -19.06 -1.63 9.07
CA SER A 12 -19.13 -0.58 8.06
C SER A 12 -18.12 0.55 8.34
N LEU A 13 -17.23 0.74 7.37
CA LEU A 13 -16.59 1.96 6.85
C LEU A 13 -17.25 3.32 7.21
N LYS A 14 -17.32 3.72 8.49
CA LYS A 14 -17.95 4.99 8.92
C LYS A 14 -17.19 5.81 9.95
N ILE A 15 -15.97 5.43 10.33
CA ILE A 15 -15.16 6.22 11.28
C ILE A 15 -13.75 6.36 10.69
N PHE A 16 -13.61 7.19 9.66
CA PHE A 16 -12.31 7.77 9.29
C PHE A 16 -12.43 8.99 8.36
N PHE A 17 -13.64 9.52 8.18
CA PHE A 17 -13.97 10.47 7.11
C PHE A 17 -14.58 11.76 7.67
N LEU A 18 -13.89 12.45 8.59
CA LEU A 18 -14.25 13.80 9.03
C LEU A 18 -13.21 14.32 10.04
N LEU A 19 -12.03 14.78 9.57
CA LEU A 19 -11.16 15.58 10.47
C LEU A 19 -10.22 16.59 9.81
N LEU A 20 -10.18 16.75 8.49
CA LEU A 20 -9.23 17.72 7.87
C LEU A 20 -9.83 18.89 7.08
N ILE A 21 -11.16 18.98 6.88
CA ILE A 21 -11.76 20.05 6.02
C ILE A 21 -12.42 21.19 6.82
N ALA A 22 -12.40 21.18 8.16
CA ALA A 22 -13.15 22.15 8.98
C ALA A 22 -12.31 23.28 9.63
N PHE A 23 -11.10 23.61 9.14
CA PHE A 23 -10.29 24.69 9.75
C PHE A 23 -9.83 25.79 8.79
N LEU A 24 -10.60 26.04 7.73
CA LEU A 24 -10.48 27.27 6.94
C LEU A 24 -11.88 27.89 6.81
N ASN A 25 -12.09 28.97 7.58
CA ASN A 25 -13.30 29.80 7.71
C ASN A 25 -14.31 29.36 8.79
N SER A 26 -14.15 29.88 10.02
CA SER A 26 -15.17 30.66 10.76
C SER A 26 -14.76 30.80 12.23
N PHE A 27 -14.12 31.92 12.58
CA PHE A 27 -14.16 32.41 13.95
C PHE A 27 -15.53 33.07 14.19
N VAL A 28 -16.46 32.30 14.73
CA VAL A 28 -17.59 32.85 15.51
C VAL A 28 -17.70 32.02 16.78
N ALA A 29 -17.46 32.68 17.91
CA ALA A 29 -17.58 32.12 19.24
C ALA A 29 -18.98 31.52 19.45
N CYS A 30 -19.03 30.25 19.85
CA CYS A 30 -20.19 29.66 20.49
C CYS A 30 -19.68 28.78 21.63
N ASP A 31 -19.94 29.24 22.85
CA ASP A 31 -19.75 28.52 24.10
C ASP A 31 -20.53 27.20 24.05
N ASP A 32 -19.83 26.07 24.14
CA ASP A 32 -20.40 24.82 24.66
C ASP A 32 -19.33 24.08 25.47
N ASN A 33 -19.21 24.50 26.73
CA ASN A 33 -18.51 23.76 27.78
C ASN A 33 -19.22 22.44 28.03
N SER A 34 -18.70 21.34 27.49
CA SER A 34 -18.95 20.01 28.05
C SER A 34 -17.63 19.29 28.32
N SER A 35 -16.87 19.82 29.28
CA SER A 35 -15.84 19.05 29.97
C SER A 35 -16.50 17.89 30.73
N PRO A 36 -15.93 16.67 30.73
CA PRO A 36 -16.34 15.66 31.69
C PRO A 36 -16.08 16.23 33.10
N ASN A 37 -17.14 16.31 33.90
CA ASN A 37 -17.07 16.77 35.29
C ASN A 37 -16.23 15.79 36.12
N VAL A 38 -14.92 16.05 36.20
CA VAL A 38 -14.10 15.57 37.30
C VAL A 38 -14.34 16.54 38.45
N THR A 39 -15.20 16.16 39.40
CA THR A 39 -15.32 16.88 40.67
C THR A 39 -13.96 16.85 41.38
N PRO A 40 -13.33 18.00 41.70
CA PRO A 40 -12.11 18.01 42.48
C PRO A 40 -12.36 17.37 43.83
N ASP A 41 -11.43 16.55 44.31
CA ASP A 41 -11.43 16.13 45.71
C ASP A 41 -11.29 17.40 46.58
N PRO A 42 -12.25 17.72 47.46
CA PRO A 42 -12.22 18.93 48.27
C PRO A 42 -11.08 18.94 49.32
N ASN A 43 -10.29 17.87 49.43
CA ASN A 43 -9.09 17.81 50.27
C ASN A 43 -7.77 17.96 49.49
N ASP A 44 -7.80 18.18 48.17
CA ASP A 44 -6.58 18.32 47.38
C ASP A 44 -5.94 19.70 47.64
N THR A 45 -4.78 19.71 48.30
CA THR A 45 -4.10 20.95 48.67
C THR A 45 -3.48 21.54 47.41
N ILE A 46 -4.02 22.68 46.95
CA ILE A 46 -3.45 23.41 45.81
C ILE A 46 -1.99 23.71 46.11
N THR A 47 -1.11 23.09 45.33
CA THR A 47 0.33 23.27 45.43
C THR A 47 0.76 24.28 44.39
N ILE A 48 1.59 25.24 44.80
CA ILE A 48 2.25 26.18 43.89
C ILE A 48 3.74 25.89 43.99
N LEU A 49 4.36 25.47 42.89
CA LEU A 49 5.81 25.25 42.82
C LEU A 49 6.54 26.58 42.90
N ASP A 50 7.67 26.57 43.58
CA ASP A 50 8.64 27.66 43.46
C ASP A 50 9.21 27.64 42.04
N SER A 51 9.09 28.76 41.32
CA SER A 51 9.55 28.84 39.95
C SER A 51 11.06 28.71 39.79
N SER A 52 11.83 28.87 40.87
CA SER A 52 13.27 28.63 40.87
C SER A 52 13.66 27.15 40.91
N GLU A 53 12.71 26.26 41.24
CA GLU A 53 12.92 24.81 41.33
C GLU A 53 12.58 24.06 40.03
N VAL A 54 12.00 24.76 39.04
CA VAL A 54 11.61 24.19 37.75
C VAL A 54 12.47 24.79 36.63
N ASP A 55 13.16 23.95 35.87
CA ASP A 55 13.77 24.40 34.62
C ASP A 55 12.70 24.55 33.53
N ALA A 56 12.13 25.74 33.45
CA ALA A 56 11.20 26.16 32.40
C ALA A 56 11.87 27.05 31.35
N SER A 57 13.20 27.24 31.41
CA SER A 57 13.92 28.22 30.61
C SER A 57 13.84 27.97 29.09
N LYS A 58 13.67 26.69 28.72
CA LYS A 58 13.49 26.22 27.34
C LYS A 58 12.06 25.81 27.02
N ILE A 59 11.06 26.19 27.81
CA ILE A 59 9.67 25.83 27.54
C ILE A 59 8.94 27.04 26.98
N TYR A 60 8.47 26.93 25.73
CA TYR A 60 7.57 27.90 25.14
C TYR A 60 6.15 27.68 25.70
N GLN A 61 5.51 28.72 26.23
CA GLN A 61 4.11 28.67 26.66
C GLN A 61 3.22 29.21 25.52
N PRO A 62 2.44 28.35 24.85
CA PRO A 62 1.58 28.75 23.73
C PRO A 62 0.53 29.78 24.12
N ALA A 63 0.09 30.57 23.13
CA ALA A 63 -0.92 31.62 23.30
C ALA A 63 -2.25 31.07 23.84
N GLU A 64 -2.62 29.84 23.50
CA GLU A 64 -3.80 29.16 24.03
C GLU A 64 -3.72 28.89 25.55
N TYR A 65 -2.50 28.74 26.09
CA TYR A 65 -2.27 28.52 27.52
C TYR A 65 -1.70 29.74 28.25
N LYS A 66 -1.66 30.93 27.62
CA LYS A 66 -1.02 32.13 28.19
C LYS A 66 -1.57 32.57 29.56
N ASN A 67 -2.81 32.18 29.88
CA ASN A 67 -3.48 32.51 31.13
C ASN A 67 -3.35 31.39 32.18
N ASP A 68 -2.82 30.23 31.79
CA ASP A 68 -2.60 29.11 32.70
C ASP A 68 -1.36 29.37 33.55
N ASN A 69 -1.48 29.09 34.85
CA ASN A 69 -0.33 29.07 35.74
C ASN A 69 0.21 27.65 35.86
N TRP A 70 1.16 27.27 34.99
CA TRP A 70 1.77 25.94 35.00
C TRP A 70 2.61 25.62 36.25
N TYR A 71 2.77 26.56 37.19
CA TYR A 71 3.32 26.30 38.53
C TYR A 71 2.26 25.93 39.55
N LYS A 72 0.96 25.96 39.20
CA LYS A 72 -0.15 25.67 40.11
C LYS A 72 -0.77 24.30 39.79
N SER A 73 -0.87 23.43 40.78
CA SER A 73 -1.37 22.06 40.61
C SER A 73 -2.79 21.96 40.05
N SER A 74 -3.59 23.03 40.20
CA SER A 74 -4.96 23.14 39.67
C SER A 74 -5.04 23.41 38.15
N SER A 75 -3.93 23.79 37.51
CA SER A 75 -3.90 23.94 36.04
C SER A 75 -3.99 22.58 35.38
N ARG A 76 -4.56 22.53 34.17
CA ARG A 76 -4.69 21.30 33.37
C ARG A 76 -3.31 20.65 33.18
N PHE A 77 -2.39 21.43 32.62
CA PHE A 77 -0.97 21.11 32.56
C PHE A 77 -0.22 21.89 33.65
N TYR A 78 0.71 21.21 34.31
CA TYR A 78 1.40 21.69 35.50
C TYR A 78 2.79 21.05 35.56
N TYR A 79 3.83 21.82 35.89
CA TYR A 79 5.21 21.32 35.89
C TYR A 79 5.47 20.16 36.86
N GLY A 80 4.71 20.05 37.96
CA GLY A 80 4.81 18.88 38.85
C GLY A 80 4.13 17.61 38.31
N ARG A 81 3.48 17.71 37.15
CA ARG A 81 2.98 16.60 36.31
C ARG A 81 3.62 16.69 34.94
N SER A 82 4.95 16.75 34.94
CA SER A 82 5.75 16.76 33.73
C SER A 82 7.06 16.01 33.90
N LYS A 83 7.65 15.60 32.78
CA LYS A 83 8.99 15.01 32.72
C LYS A 83 9.68 15.49 31.45
N GLN A 84 10.99 15.70 31.54
CA GLN A 84 11.76 16.28 30.44
C GLN A 84 12.92 15.37 30.04
N SER A 85 13.24 15.36 28.76
CA SER A 85 14.49 14.88 28.16
C SER A 85 15.29 16.07 27.62
N ASP A 86 16.29 15.86 26.75
CA ASP A 86 17.10 16.95 26.21
C ASP A 86 16.28 17.86 25.28
N HIS A 87 15.44 17.27 24.42
CA HIS A 87 14.69 17.98 23.39
C HIS A 87 13.17 18.04 23.64
N PHE A 88 12.64 17.29 24.62
CA PHE A 88 11.20 17.21 24.89
C PHE A 88 10.81 17.52 26.33
N ILE A 89 9.57 17.98 26.50
CA ILE A 89 8.82 17.95 27.75
C ILE A 89 7.49 17.22 27.52
N VAL A 90 7.21 16.21 28.34
CA VAL A 90 5.87 15.60 28.43
C VAL A 90 5.14 16.22 29.61
N MET A 91 3.93 16.75 29.38
CA MET A 91 3.04 17.22 30.45
C MET A 91 1.73 16.43 30.39
N TRP A 92 1.18 16.08 31.55
CA TRP A 92 -0.04 15.28 31.60
C TRP A 92 -1.13 15.85 32.52
N GLU A 93 -2.36 15.49 32.20
CA GLU A 93 -3.55 15.91 32.92
C GLU A 93 -3.62 15.34 34.36
N PRO A 94 -4.37 16.01 35.27
CA PRO A 94 -4.44 15.59 36.68
C PRO A 94 -4.93 14.16 36.91
N GLY A 95 -5.71 13.58 35.98
CA GLY A 95 -6.27 12.23 36.12
C GLY A 95 -5.22 11.12 36.28
N PHE A 96 -4.00 11.31 35.79
CA PHE A 96 -2.91 10.34 35.95
C PHE A 96 -2.22 10.40 37.33
N GLY A 97 -2.45 11.46 38.11
CA GLY A 97 -1.69 11.73 39.33
C GLY A 97 -0.24 12.12 39.04
N ALA A 98 0.68 11.75 39.93
CA ALA A 98 2.08 12.14 39.86
C ALA A 98 2.93 11.28 38.89
N ASP A 99 2.46 10.09 38.54
CA ASP A 99 3.17 9.15 37.67
C ASP A 99 2.15 8.40 36.79
N PRO A 100 2.11 8.69 35.48
CA PRO A 100 1.21 8.01 34.54
C PRO A 100 1.40 6.50 34.45
N ASN A 101 2.52 5.93 34.89
CA ASN A 101 2.75 4.47 34.88
C ASN A 101 2.48 3.80 36.23
N ALA A 102 2.09 4.56 37.26
CA ALA A 102 1.93 4.04 38.61
C ALA A 102 0.84 2.95 38.71
N ASP A 103 0.99 2.06 39.70
CA ASP A 103 0.03 0.99 39.93
C ASP A 103 -1.39 1.49 40.29
N SER A 104 -1.49 2.71 40.80
CA SER A 104 -2.75 3.39 41.09
C SER A 104 -3.50 3.85 39.83
N VAL A 105 -2.81 3.99 38.69
CA VAL A 105 -3.43 4.35 37.41
C VAL A 105 -4.03 3.08 36.80
N LEU A 106 -5.27 3.16 36.31
CA LEU A 106 -5.92 2.05 35.60
C LEU A 106 -5.09 1.69 34.36
N SER A 107 -4.90 0.39 34.11
CA SER A 107 -4.01 -0.09 33.02
C SER A 107 -4.34 0.49 31.65
N THR A 108 -5.61 0.75 31.33
CA THR A 108 -6.04 1.39 30.08
C THR A 108 -5.48 2.81 29.90
N TYR A 109 -5.18 3.50 31.00
CA TYR A 109 -4.65 4.86 31.01
C TYR A 109 -3.16 4.90 31.35
N ARG A 110 -2.50 3.78 31.68
CA ARG A 110 -1.07 3.87 32.00
C ARG A 110 -0.31 4.41 30.80
N VAL A 111 0.79 5.11 31.03
CA VAL A 111 1.77 5.44 29.98
C VAL A 111 3.12 5.45 30.64
N ASP A 112 4.07 4.71 30.08
CA ASP A 112 5.46 4.79 30.50
C ASP A 112 6.10 6.06 29.90
N ILE A 113 6.26 7.10 30.73
CA ILE A 113 6.81 8.39 30.28
C ILE A 113 8.31 8.29 29.99
N ASP A 114 9.03 7.36 30.61
CA ASP A 114 10.44 7.12 30.30
C ASP A 114 10.59 6.52 28.90
N ASP A 115 9.81 5.48 28.58
CA ASP A 115 9.78 4.89 27.23
C ASP A 115 9.37 5.92 26.17
N LEU A 116 8.34 6.73 26.45
CA LEU A 116 7.90 7.79 25.54
C LEU A 116 8.99 8.84 25.27
N LEU A 117 9.70 9.30 26.30
CA LEU A 117 10.79 10.26 26.13
C LEU A 117 11.98 9.64 25.42
N GLU A 118 12.38 8.41 25.77
CA GLU A 118 13.46 7.69 25.09
C GLU A 118 13.17 7.55 23.59
N LYS A 119 11.96 7.12 23.23
CA LYS A 119 11.53 7.01 21.83
C LYS A 119 11.43 8.36 21.13
N ALA A 120 10.93 9.40 21.80
CA ALA A 120 10.87 10.74 21.22
C ALA A 120 12.27 11.28 20.87
N GLU A 121 13.28 11.00 21.70
CA GLU A 121 14.68 11.35 21.43
C GLU A 121 15.25 10.58 20.23
N GLU A 122 14.94 9.29 20.07
CA GLU A 122 15.30 8.53 18.86
C GLU A 122 14.67 9.16 17.60
N PHE A 123 13.39 9.54 17.68
CA PHE A 123 12.70 10.18 16.54
C PHE A 123 13.25 11.58 16.25
N TYR A 124 13.69 12.32 17.26
CA TYR A 124 14.39 13.59 17.07
C TYR A 124 15.72 13.39 16.33
N ASP A 125 16.53 12.41 16.73
CA ASP A 125 17.80 12.12 16.07
C ASP A 125 17.59 11.83 14.57
N ILE A 126 16.60 10.99 14.24
CA ILE A 126 16.24 10.72 12.85
C ILE A 126 15.85 12.03 12.14
N ASN A 127 14.89 12.78 12.65
CA ASN A 127 14.35 13.93 11.94
C ASN A 127 15.32 15.12 11.81
N VAL A 128 16.18 15.34 12.80
CA VAL A 128 17.11 16.48 12.84
C VAL A 128 18.50 16.09 12.38
N ASN A 129 19.06 14.99 12.91
CA ASN A 129 20.44 14.62 12.64
C ASN A 129 20.59 13.85 11.33
N GLN A 130 19.59 13.09 10.90
CA GLN A 130 19.64 12.30 9.66
C GLN A 130 18.87 12.98 8.52
N LEU A 131 17.56 13.19 8.68
CA LEU A 131 16.65 13.71 7.65
C LEU A 131 16.71 15.23 7.46
N LYS A 132 17.31 15.95 8.43
CA LYS A 132 17.54 17.40 8.43
C LYS A 132 16.29 18.27 8.35
N PHE A 133 15.11 17.85 8.79
CA PHE A 133 13.92 18.70 8.77
C PHE A 133 14.12 20.04 9.51
N ALA A 134 14.96 20.05 10.54
CA ALA A 134 15.47 21.26 11.18
C ALA A 134 17.01 21.32 11.13
N VAL A 135 17.56 22.52 11.29
CA VAL A 135 19.01 22.76 11.40
C VAL A 135 19.31 23.44 12.73
N THR A 136 19.77 22.65 13.69
CA THR A 136 20.12 23.09 15.05
C THR A 136 21.62 23.35 15.21
N GLY A 137 22.00 24.04 16.29
CA GLY A 137 23.38 24.42 16.60
C GLY A 137 23.98 25.49 15.68
N GLN A 138 23.15 26.13 14.84
CA GLN A 138 23.56 27.16 13.88
C GLN A 138 22.73 28.44 13.96
N GLU A 139 21.94 28.61 15.04
CA GLU A 139 21.02 29.74 15.21
C GLU A 139 20.01 29.85 14.05
N LYS A 140 19.54 28.69 13.57
CA LYS A 140 18.60 28.56 12.44
C LYS A 140 17.30 27.87 12.82
N SER A 141 17.16 27.46 14.08
CA SER A 141 15.98 26.75 14.53
C SER A 141 15.53 27.20 15.91
N ASN A 142 14.21 27.27 16.11
CA ASN A 142 13.65 27.50 17.44
C ASN A 142 13.89 26.32 18.39
N LEU A 143 14.28 25.16 17.86
CA LEU A 143 14.74 24.02 18.67
C LEU A 143 16.05 24.29 19.42
N ASP A 144 16.84 25.31 19.03
CA ASP A 144 17.99 25.76 19.83
C ASP A 144 17.56 26.48 21.13
N LYS A 145 16.33 26.99 21.16
CA LYS A 145 15.77 27.79 22.25
C LYS A 145 14.77 27.00 23.09
N TYR A 146 13.98 26.14 22.45
CA TYR A 146 12.81 25.53 23.06
C TYR A 146 12.77 24.02 22.87
N LYS A 147 12.21 23.32 23.87
CA LYS A 147 11.88 21.89 23.80
C LYS A 147 10.50 21.69 23.16
N ILE A 148 10.36 20.63 22.38
CA ILE A 148 9.08 20.20 21.83
C ILE A 148 8.19 19.68 22.96
N MET A 149 6.92 20.05 22.92
CA MET A 149 5.95 19.70 23.95
C MET A 149 5.08 18.53 23.52
N ILE A 150 4.96 17.54 24.40
CA ILE A 150 4.05 16.40 24.28
C ILE A 150 2.99 16.54 25.38
N LEU A 151 1.74 16.72 24.99
CA LEU A 151 0.61 16.86 25.91
C LEU A 151 -0.18 15.55 25.99
N LEU A 152 -0.17 14.90 27.15
CA LEU A 152 -0.86 13.63 27.40
C LEU A 152 -2.22 13.85 28.07
N TYR A 153 -3.28 13.47 27.35
CA TYR A 153 -4.68 13.68 27.73
C TYR A 153 -5.23 12.45 28.45
N TYR A 154 -5.93 12.66 29.57
CA TYR A 154 -6.58 11.61 30.34
C TYR A 154 -7.92 11.23 29.70
N THR A 155 -7.85 10.46 28.62
CA THR A 155 -9.02 9.98 27.88
C THR A 155 -8.79 8.56 27.33
N THR A 156 -9.87 7.82 27.11
CA THR A 156 -9.83 6.57 26.33
C THR A 156 -10.03 6.80 24.84
N ASP A 157 -10.43 8.00 24.43
CA ASP A 157 -10.57 8.34 23.03
C ASP A 157 -9.20 8.30 22.35
N TRP A 158 -9.18 7.79 21.11
CA TRP A 158 -7.95 7.76 20.34
C TRP A 158 -7.54 9.18 19.95
N MET A 159 -6.30 9.56 20.27
CA MET A 159 -5.74 10.87 20.00
C MET A 159 -4.25 10.74 19.80
N ALA A 160 -3.78 11.03 18.59
CA ALA A 160 -2.39 11.31 18.29
C ALA A 160 -2.40 12.37 17.19
N TYR A 161 -1.85 13.54 17.48
CA TYR A 161 -1.78 14.65 16.53
C TYR A 161 -0.42 15.32 16.63
N GLY A 162 0.32 15.35 15.52
CA GLY A 162 1.52 16.14 15.35
C GLY A 162 1.23 17.44 14.61
N SER A 163 1.68 18.57 15.16
CA SER A 163 1.55 19.90 14.54
C SER A 163 2.51 20.86 15.23
N GLY A 164 2.09 22.07 15.57
CA GLY A 164 2.85 22.97 16.41
C GLY A 164 2.03 24.12 16.98
N PHE A 165 2.72 24.99 17.72
CA PHE A 165 2.16 26.10 18.47
C PHE A 165 2.59 27.42 17.85
N ASP A 166 1.60 28.27 17.54
CA ASP A 166 1.77 29.69 17.18
C ASP A 166 2.74 29.98 16.03
N ASP A 167 2.99 29.01 15.14
CA ASP A 167 4.06 29.04 14.13
C ASP A 167 5.46 29.29 14.72
N VAL A 168 5.68 28.88 15.99
CA VAL A 168 6.94 29.03 16.72
C VAL A 168 7.67 27.69 16.88
N ILE A 169 6.96 26.63 17.26
CA ILE A 169 7.58 25.33 17.54
C ILE A 169 6.62 24.18 17.23
N GLY A 170 7.15 23.04 16.79
CA GLY A 170 6.41 21.79 16.72
C GLY A 170 5.88 21.32 18.08
N GLY A 171 4.86 20.47 18.06
CA GLY A 171 4.16 19.96 19.23
C GLY A 171 3.39 18.68 18.94
N LEU A 172 3.03 17.97 20.00
CA LEU A 172 2.36 16.68 19.94
C LEU A 172 1.26 16.58 21.02
N TRP A 173 0.11 16.02 20.66
CA TRP A 173 -1.00 15.73 21.58
C TRP A 173 -1.34 14.25 21.50
N VAL A 174 -1.36 13.55 22.65
CA VAL A 174 -1.51 12.09 22.70
C VAL A 174 -2.50 11.64 23.77
N SER A 175 -3.11 10.47 23.55
CA SER A 175 -3.82 9.70 24.58
C SER A 175 -3.11 8.36 24.85
N PRO A 176 -3.38 7.71 26.00
CA PRO A 176 -2.68 6.49 26.42
C PRO A 176 -2.68 5.36 25.39
N SER A 177 -3.80 5.14 24.70
CA SER A 177 -3.92 4.07 23.70
C SER A 177 -2.95 4.19 22.53
N THR A 178 -2.46 5.40 22.25
CA THR A 178 -1.50 5.68 21.17
C THR A 178 -0.04 5.49 21.59
N CYS A 179 0.19 5.39 22.90
CA CYS A 179 1.49 5.13 23.50
C CYS A 179 1.63 3.67 23.97
N HIS A 180 0.74 2.77 23.52
CA HIS A 180 0.67 1.36 23.93
C HIS A 180 0.82 0.38 22.76
N PRO A 181 2.05 0.10 22.30
CA PRO A 181 3.32 0.70 22.70
C PRO A 181 3.57 2.06 22.02
N VAL A 182 4.61 2.78 22.45
CA VAL A 182 5.14 3.93 21.70
C VAL A 182 5.76 3.41 20.40
N GLY A 183 4.99 3.49 19.32
CA GLY A 183 5.29 2.84 18.04
C GLY A 183 5.35 3.82 16.86
N SER A 184 5.16 3.27 15.65
CA SER A 184 5.17 4.03 14.40
C SER A 184 4.13 5.15 14.33
N THR A 185 3.00 5.02 15.04
CA THR A 185 2.03 6.11 15.19
C THR A 185 2.65 7.36 15.82
N ILE A 186 3.37 7.21 16.94
CA ILE A 186 4.02 8.37 17.58
C ILE A 186 5.17 8.91 16.73
N ALA A 187 5.93 8.03 16.07
CA ALA A 187 6.96 8.46 15.13
C ALA A 187 6.39 9.27 13.95
N HIS A 188 5.22 8.86 13.43
CA HIS A 188 4.51 9.57 12.37
C HIS A 188 4.08 10.97 12.82
N GLU A 189 3.43 11.08 13.99
CA GLU A 189 3.00 12.37 14.50
C GLU A 189 4.20 13.28 14.85
N ILE A 190 5.27 12.76 15.44
CA ILE A 190 6.51 13.55 15.63
C ILE A 190 7.08 14.00 14.27
N GLY A 191 6.95 13.17 13.23
CA GLY A 191 7.25 13.55 11.86
C GLY A 191 6.50 14.82 11.42
N HIS A 192 5.19 14.91 11.68
CA HIS A 192 4.40 16.13 11.44
C HIS A 192 4.87 17.33 12.27
N SER A 193 5.28 17.12 13.53
CA SER A 193 5.84 18.20 14.34
C SER A 193 7.08 18.82 13.68
N PHE A 194 7.95 18.01 13.07
CA PHE A 194 9.13 18.49 12.34
C PHE A 194 8.81 19.08 10.97
N GLN A 195 7.79 18.57 10.28
CA GLN A 195 7.25 19.21 9.07
C GLN A 195 6.75 20.62 9.39
N TYR A 196 5.99 20.79 10.47
CA TYR A 196 5.53 22.09 10.96
C TYR A 196 6.71 23.00 11.38
N GLN A 197 7.72 22.43 12.04
CA GLN A 197 8.92 23.15 12.45
C GLN A 197 9.65 23.82 11.28
N THR A 198 9.60 23.24 10.07
CA THR A 198 10.24 23.85 8.88
C THR A 198 9.73 25.27 8.62
N TYR A 199 8.41 25.48 8.70
CA TYR A 199 7.82 26.80 8.53
C TYR A 199 8.16 27.75 9.68
N CYS A 200 8.14 27.23 10.92
CA CYS A 200 8.50 28.00 12.11
C CYS A 200 9.92 28.57 12.01
N ASP A 201 10.86 27.73 11.59
CA ASP A 201 12.27 28.10 11.46
C ASP A 201 12.49 29.09 10.31
N LEU A 202 11.79 28.91 9.18
CA LEU A 202 11.85 29.87 8.09
C LEU A 202 11.30 31.25 8.51
N LEU A 203 10.20 31.29 9.26
CA LEU A 203 9.64 32.53 9.79
C LEU A 203 10.62 33.23 10.74
N ALA A 204 11.19 32.48 11.68
CA ALA A 204 12.05 33.04 12.70
C ALA A 204 13.43 33.48 12.17
N TYR A 205 13.97 32.79 11.15
CA TYR A 205 15.38 32.94 10.77
C TYR A 205 15.63 33.27 9.28
N SER A 206 14.63 33.15 8.40
CA SER A 206 14.81 33.38 6.94
C SER A 206 14.13 34.65 6.41
N GLY A 207 13.44 35.41 7.27
CA GLY A 207 12.85 36.71 6.91
C GLY A 207 11.65 36.61 5.95
N ILE A 208 10.99 35.45 5.92
CA ILE A 208 9.73 35.29 5.18
C ILE A 208 8.58 35.94 5.95
N ASN A 209 7.48 36.27 5.26
CA ASN A 209 6.26 36.73 5.91
C ASN A 209 5.47 35.54 6.47
N ASN A 210 4.67 35.78 7.51
CA ASN A 210 3.69 34.78 7.95
C ASN A 210 2.47 34.78 7.01
N ASP A 211 2.61 34.14 5.85
CA ASP A 211 1.59 34.06 4.78
C ASP A 211 1.34 32.63 4.26
N PHE A 212 1.91 31.63 4.95
CA PHE A 212 1.77 30.19 4.67
C PHE A 212 2.28 29.76 3.28
N THR A 213 3.15 30.54 2.64
CA THR A 213 3.68 30.25 1.30
C THR A 213 4.90 29.30 1.30
N ARG A 214 5.30 28.77 2.46
CA ARG A 214 6.52 27.96 2.65
C ARG A 214 6.23 26.73 3.49
N GLY A 215 7.14 25.75 3.48
CA GLY A 215 7.02 24.52 4.28
C GLY A 215 5.76 23.72 3.95
N PHE A 216 5.30 23.80 2.70
CA PHE A 216 4.06 23.17 2.24
C PHE A 216 2.82 23.45 3.11
N ARG A 217 2.74 24.61 3.77
CA ARG A 217 1.56 25.09 4.52
C ARG A 217 0.40 25.56 3.62
N TYR A 218 0.36 25.04 2.40
CA TYR A 218 -0.58 25.37 1.33
C TYR A 218 -0.92 24.11 0.53
N GLY A 219 -2.07 24.13 -0.17
CA GLY A 219 -2.49 23.08 -1.09
C GLY A 219 -2.13 23.36 -2.55
N PHE A 220 -2.28 22.36 -3.42
CA PHE A 220 -1.86 22.42 -4.83
C PHE A 220 -3.00 22.66 -5.82
N GLY A 221 -4.21 22.94 -5.30
CA GLY A 221 -5.43 23.14 -6.09
C GLY A 221 -6.64 22.48 -5.41
N GLY A 222 -7.80 22.54 -6.08
CA GLY A 222 -9.04 21.91 -5.59
C GLY A 222 -9.54 22.54 -4.28
N ASN A 223 -9.79 21.69 -3.29
CA ASN A 223 -10.30 22.06 -1.96
C ASN A 223 -9.19 22.45 -0.96
N GLY A 224 -7.94 22.61 -1.41
CA GLY A 224 -6.84 23.12 -0.58
C GLY A 224 -6.07 22.06 0.22
N GLY A 225 -6.21 20.77 -0.13
CA GLY A 225 -5.48 19.67 0.50
C GLY A 225 -4.04 19.49 -0.02
N ASN A 226 -3.25 18.72 0.73
CA ASN A 226 -1.87 18.39 0.41
C ASN A 226 -1.50 17.00 0.96
N ALA A 227 -1.39 16.01 0.06
CA ALA A 227 -1.06 14.63 0.43
C ALA A 227 0.38 14.47 0.94
N PHE A 228 1.28 15.42 0.64
CA PHE A 228 2.69 15.33 0.96
C PHE A 228 2.97 15.26 2.47
N TRP A 229 2.15 15.92 3.30
CA TRP A 229 2.25 15.86 4.77
C TRP A 229 2.18 14.40 5.26
N GLU A 230 1.15 13.68 4.84
CA GLU A 230 0.83 12.35 5.33
C GLU A 230 1.84 11.29 4.84
N GLN A 231 2.13 11.27 3.54
CA GLN A 231 3.07 10.29 2.98
C GLN A 231 4.49 10.53 3.48
N CYS A 232 4.88 11.79 3.70
CA CYS A 232 6.19 12.11 4.24
C CYS A 232 6.29 11.70 5.72
N ALA A 233 5.25 11.93 6.52
CA ALA A 233 5.24 11.51 7.92
C ALA A 233 5.25 9.98 8.04
N GLN A 234 4.59 9.26 7.12
CA GLN A 234 4.72 7.80 7.04
C GLN A 234 6.13 7.35 6.64
N TRP A 235 6.74 8.02 5.67
CA TRP A 235 8.14 7.72 5.34
C TRP A 235 9.07 7.96 6.55
N GLN A 236 8.92 9.09 7.25
CA GLN A 236 9.66 9.42 8.48
C GLN A 236 9.47 8.36 9.56
N SER A 237 8.23 7.86 9.77
CA SER A 237 7.97 6.82 10.76
C SER A 237 8.65 5.49 10.40
N PHE A 238 8.71 5.14 9.11
CA PHE A 238 9.37 3.91 8.65
C PHE A 238 10.89 3.98 8.69
N GLN A 239 11.51 5.17 8.79
CA GLN A 239 12.92 5.27 9.15
C GLN A 239 13.19 4.72 10.56
N SER A 240 12.21 4.82 11.46
CA SER A 240 12.26 4.23 12.81
C SER A 240 11.78 2.78 12.83
N TYR A 241 10.86 2.42 11.93
CA TYR A 241 10.23 1.09 11.84
C TYR A 241 10.25 0.53 10.41
N PRO A 242 11.42 0.14 9.85
CA PRO A 242 11.57 -0.14 8.43
C PRO A 242 10.70 -1.28 7.89
N GLU A 243 10.48 -2.33 8.70
CA GLU A 243 9.62 -3.47 8.30
C GLU A 243 8.19 -3.04 7.95
N GLN A 244 7.70 -1.93 8.52
CA GLN A 244 6.35 -1.42 8.28
C GLN A 244 6.17 -0.75 6.92
N ALA A 245 7.26 -0.44 6.20
CA ALA A 245 7.18 0.00 4.81
C ALA A 245 6.54 -1.06 3.89
N PHE A 246 6.51 -2.33 4.29
CA PHE A 246 5.88 -3.41 3.54
C PHE A 246 4.82 -4.19 4.33
N SER A 247 4.94 -4.27 5.65
CA SER A 247 3.99 -5.01 6.49
C SER A 247 2.77 -4.19 6.95
N SER A 248 2.79 -2.86 6.79
CA SER A 248 1.66 -2.02 7.16
C SER A 248 0.51 -2.08 6.14
N TYR A 249 -0.70 -1.72 6.59
CA TYR A 249 -1.87 -1.57 5.72
C TYR A 249 -1.62 -0.64 4.52
N ASN A 250 -0.80 0.40 4.70
CA ASN A 250 -0.52 1.39 3.66
C ASN A 250 0.21 0.80 2.45
N PHE A 251 0.97 -0.29 2.61
CA PHE A 251 1.57 -0.97 1.46
C PHE A 251 0.49 -1.54 0.53
N GLY A 252 -0.60 -2.09 1.09
CA GLY A 252 -1.76 -2.51 0.32
C GLY A 252 -2.43 -1.35 -0.42
N VAL A 253 -2.57 -0.20 0.24
CA VAL A 253 -3.11 1.04 -0.37
C VAL A 253 -2.22 1.51 -1.53
N HIS A 254 -0.89 1.43 -1.39
CA HIS A 254 0.04 1.72 -2.48
C HIS A 254 -0.20 0.78 -3.67
N MET A 255 -0.31 -0.53 -3.43
CA MET A 255 -0.58 -1.51 -4.50
C MET A 255 -1.89 -1.27 -5.23
N ASP A 256 -2.88 -0.67 -4.57
CA ASP A 256 -4.15 -0.32 -5.20
C ASP A 256 -4.07 0.97 -6.03
N ASN A 257 -3.14 1.90 -5.70
CA ASN A 257 -3.16 3.29 -6.20
C ASN A 257 -1.88 3.78 -6.90
N TYR A 258 -0.80 2.99 -6.97
CA TYR A 258 0.50 3.41 -7.54
C TYR A 258 0.45 3.87 -9.02
N HIS A 259 -0.61 3.49 -9.75
CA HIS A 259 -0.87 3.95 -11.11
C HIS A 259 -1.36 5.41 -11.16
N ARG A 260 -1.73 6.00 -10.02
CA ARG A 260 -2.19 7.39 -9.91
C ARG A 260 -1.02 8.34 -9.72
N HIS A 261 -1.32 9.63 -9.77
CA HIS A 261 -0.34 10.67 -9.46
C HIS A 261 0.21 10.53 -8.04
N PHE A 262 1.49 10.87 -7.88
CA PHE A 262 2.21 10.72 -6.62
C PHE A 262 1.50 11.37 -5.43
N CYS A 263 0.95 12.58 -5.60
CA CYS A 263 0.20 13.30 -4.57
C CYS A 263 -1.31 13.02 -4.56
N HIS A 264 -1.78 11.90 -5.12
CA HIS A 264 -3.21 11.57 -5.15
C HIS A 264 -3.77 11.26 -3.75
N GLU A 265 -4.92 11.86 -3.42
CA GLU A 265 -5.56 11.85 -2.10
C GLU A 265 -5.84 10.45 -1.55
N TRP A 266 -6.14 9.50 -2.43
CA TRP A 266 -6.41 8.10 -2.07
C TRP A 266 -5.18 7.31 -1.65
N GLN A 267 -3.98 7.76 -2.01
CA GLN A 267 -2.73 7.18 -1.52
C GLN A 267 -1.96 8.14 -0.62
N ARG A 268 -2.64 9.11 0.01
CA ARG A 268 -2.02 10.14 0.85
C ARG A 268 -1.09 9.59 1.94
N TYR A 269 -1.34 8.40 2.48
CA TYR A 269 -0.46 7.74 3.47
C TYR A 269 0.49 6.70 2.85
N ALA A 270 0.36 6.42 1.56
CA ALA A 270 0.92 5.23 0.91
C ALA A 270 1.93 5.54 -0.20
N SER A 271 2.04 6.80 -0.63
CA SER A 271 2.97 7.22 -1.67
C SER A 271 4.41 7.46 -1.15
N TYR A 272 4.89 6.67 -0.20
CA TYR A 272 6.22 6.86 0.38
C TYR A 272 7.36 6.21 -0.43
N MET A 273 7.07 5.36 -1.41
CA MET A 273 8.09 4.64 -2.19
C MET A 273 9.02 5.58 -2.98
N LEU A 274 8.52 6.69 -3.50
CA LEU A 274 9.36 7.67 -4.19
C LEU A 274 10.33 8.38 -3.25
N HIS A 275 9.99 8.51 -1.96
CA HIS A 275 10.88 9.14 -0.98
C HIS A 275 12.14 8.30 -0.80
N TYR A 276 12.01 6.97 -0.73
CA TYR A 276 13.17 6.06 -0.73
C TYR A 276 14.03 6.22 -1.98
N TYR A 277 13.42 6.31 -3.16
CA TYR A 277 14.18 6.52 -4.40
C TYR A 277 14.91 7.86 -4.42
N TRP A 278 14.26 8.96 -4.01
CA TRP A 278 14.90 10.27 -3.94
C TRP A 278 15.98 10.33 -2.87
N ALA A 279 15.78 9.68 -1.72
CA ALA A 279 16.78 9.56 -0.66
C ALA A 279 18.02 8.79 -1.13
N ASP A 280 17.83 7.67 -1.82
CA ASP A 280 18.92 6.87 -2.41
C ASP A 280 19.69 7.69 -3.47
N LYS A 281 18.97 8.38 -4.36
CA LYS A 281 19.57 9.15 -5.47
C LYS A 281 20.25 10.44 -5.05
N ARG A 282 19.70 11.15 -4.05
CA ARG A 282 20.11 12.53 -3.68
C ARG A 282 20.68 12.65 -2.27
N GLY A 283 20.65 11.59 -1.48
CA GLY A 283 21.00 11.57 -0.06
C GLY A 283 19.77 11.60 0.84
N ILE A 284 19.89 11.00 2.02
CA ILE A 284 18.80 10.79 2.98
C ILE A 284 18.12 12.10 3.45
N ASP A 285 18.82 13.23 3.38
CA ASP A 285 18.32 14.55 3.76
C ASP A 285 17.58 15.30 2.64
N ALA A 286 17.48 14.71 1.45
CA ALA A 286 16.83 15.31 0.28
C ALA A 286 15.37 15.68 0.54
N ILE A 287 14.62 14.83 1.23
CA ILE A 287 13.21 15.10 1.56
C ILE A 287 13.09 16.29 2.51
N GLY A 288 13.88 16.34 3.58
CA GLY A 288 13.92 17.49 4.46
C GLY A 288 14.26 18.78 3.70
N LYS A 289 15.18 18.72 2.72
CA LYS A 289 15.53 19.87 1.88
C LYS A 289 14.34 20.34 1.03
N ILE A 290 13.57 19.43 0.44
CA ILE A 290 12.35 19.75 -0.31
C ILE A 290 11.36 20.51 0.59
N TRP A 291 11.16 20.08 1.83
CA TRP A 291 10.31 20.80 2.79
C TRP A 291 10.80 22.20 3.10
N ARG A 292 12.07 22.34 3.51
CA ARG A 292 12.66 23.64 3.91
C ARG A 292 12.70 24.64 2.75
N GLU A 293 12.83 24.18 1.52
CA GLU A 293 13.00 25.05 0.35
C GLU A 293 11.73 25.20 -0.50
N SER A 294 10.60 24.58 -0.12
CA SER A 294 9.32 24.70 -0.83
C SER A 294 8.82 26.14 -0.90
N VAL A 295 8.24 26.52 -2.05
CA VAL A 295 7.68 27.86 -2.29
C VAL A 295 6.35 27.74 -3.02
N SER A 296 5.30 28.32 -2.46
CA SER A 296 3.99 28.38 -3.11
C SER A 296 4.07 29.11 -4.46
N PRO A 297 3.43 28.60 -5.53
CA PRO A 297 2.43 27.53 -5.50
C PRO A 297 2.97 26.14 -5.85
N GLU A 298 4.29 25.90 -5.79
CA GLU A 298 4.91 24.63 -6.19
C GLU A 298 4.39 23.44 -5.38
N ASP A 299 4.13 22.33 -6.05
CA ASP A 299 3.99 21.04 -5.36
C ASP A 299 5.38 20.41 -5.08
N PRO A 300 5.46 19.23 -4.43
CA PRO A 300 6.73 18.60 -4.10
C PRO A 300 7.57 18.23 -5.33
N MET A 301 6.93 17.93 -6.46
CA MET A 301 7.60 17.56 -7.70
C MET A 301 8.21 18.79 -8.37
N GLU A 302 7.49 19.91 -8.41
CA GLU A 302 8.06 21.17 -8.90
C GLU A 302 9.16 21.69 -8.00
N THR A 303 8.99 21.57 -6.67
CA THR A 303 10.05 21.89 -5.71
C THR A 303 11.29 21.02 -5.99
N TYR A 304 11.11 19.72 -6.17
CA TYR A 304 12.18 18.78 -6.53
C TYR A 304 12.86 19.19 -7.85
N MET A 305 12.09 19.42 -8.91
CA MET A 305 12.61 19.85 -10.22
C MET A 305 13.44 21.13 -10.09
N ARG A 306 12.96 22.14 -9.37
CA ARG A 306 13.71 23.39 -9.14
C ARG A 306 14.99 23.15 -8.36
N LEU A 307 14.94 22.38 -7.28
CA LEU A 307 16.10 22.14 -6.40
C LEU A 307 17.22 21.36 -7.08
N TYR A 308 16.87 20.49 -8.03
CA TYR A 308 17.82 19.65 -8.76
C TYR A 308 18.00 20.09 -10.21
N ASN A 309 17.45 21.26 -10.58
CA ASN A 309 17.55 21.89 -11.90
C ASN A 309 17.16 20.92 -13.04
N LEU A 310 16.02 20.25 -12.88
CA LEU A 310 15.48 19.31 -13.84
C LEU A 310 14.47 20.00 -14.74
N THR A 311 14.56 19.73 -16.04
CA THR A 311 13.46 19.91 -16.97
C THR A 311 12.37 18.87 -16.72
N VAL A 312 11.16 19.08 -17.25
CA VAL A 312 10.07 18.08 -17.19
C VAL A 312 10.48 16.76 -17.85
N GLU A 313 11.30 16.82 -18.90
CA GLU A 313 11.82 15.62 -19.57
C GLU A 313 12.75 14.82 -18.64
N GLU A 314 13.75 15.47 -18.04
CA GLU A 314 14.67 14.81 -17.09
C GLU A 314 13.94 14.32 -15.84
N PHE A 315 12.94 15.06 -15.35
CA PHE A 315 12.10 14.61 -14.25
C PHE A 315 11.32 13.34 -14.62
N ASN A 316 10.69 13.31 -15.79
CA ASN A 316 9.97 12.14 -16.27
C ASN A 316 10.90 10.92 -16.46
N ASP A 317 12.13 11.15 -16.92
CA ASP A 317 13.14 10.11 -17.03
C ASP A 317 13.52 9.53 -15.66
N GLU A 318 13.67 10.39 -14.64
CA GLU A 318 13.92 9.96 -13.26
C GLU A 318 12.72 9.26 -12.62
N MET A 319 11.50 9.69 -12.91
CA MET A 319 10.29 8.99 -12.47
C MET A 319 10.17 7.60 -13.09
N TYR A 320 10.61 7.42 -14.34
CA TYR A 320 10.63 6.10 -14.96
C TYR A 320 11.70 5.22 -14.33
N ASP A 321 12.89 5.77 -14.10
CA ASP A 321 13.97 5.05 -13.42
C ASP A 321 13.52 4.58 -12.03
N ALA A 322 12.80 5.42 -11.28
CA ALA A 322 12.17 5.03 -10.02
C ALA A 322 11.18 3.86 -10.21
N ALA A 323 10.24 3.96 -11.15
CA ALA A 323 9.26 2.91 -11.42
C ALA A 323 9.93 1.58 -11.83
N ALA A 324 11.01 1.64 -12.61
CA ALA A 324 11.77 0.48 -13.04
C ALA A 324 12.47 -0.22 -11.86
N HIS A 325 13.09 0.54 -10.95
CA HIS A 325 13.68 -0.03 -9.72
C HIS A 325 12.60 -0.59 -8.79
N LEU A 326 11.47 0.11 -8.63
CA LEU A 326 10.35 -0.32 -7.81
C LEU A 326 9.70 -1.62 -8.29
N ALA A 327 9.82 -2.00 -9.57
CA ALA A 327 9.39 -3.31 -10.07
C ALA A 327 9.93 -4.50 -9.26
N THR A 328 11.10 -4.33 -8.63
CA THR A 328 11.69 -5.30 -7.72
C THR A 328 12.15 -4.71 -6.39
N PHE A 329 11.67 -3.52 -6.04
CA PHE A 329 12.14 -2.70 -4.91
C PHE A 329 13.67 -2.57 -4.86
N ASP A 330 14.32 -2.41 -6.01
CA ASP A 330 15.78 -2.35 -6.13
C ASP A 330 16.35 -1.00 -5.69
N ILE A 331 16.15 -0.66 -4.42
CA ILE A 331 16.65 0.56 -3.77
C ILE A 331 17.35 0.10 -2.50
N ASP A 332 18.58 0.57 -2.24
CA ASP A 332 19.49 -0.07 -1.28
C ASP A 332 18.86 -0.29 0.10
N GLU A 333 18.16 0.72 0.63
CA GLU A 333 17.52 0.70 1.95
C GLU A 333 16.36 -0.30 2.06
N ILE A 334 15.58 -0.48 0.98
CA ILE A 334 14.35 -1.29 1.00
C ILE A 334 14.44 -2.59 0.23
N ARG A 335 15.57 -2.86 -0.46
CA ARG A 335 15.77 -4.04 -1.31
C ARG A 335 15.55 -5.34 -0.56
N GLU A 336 16.14 -5.46 0.63
CA GLU A 336 16.06 -6.69 1.42
C GLU A 336 14.67 -6.85 2.04
N LEU A 337 14.05 -5.75 2.49
CA LEU A 337 12.70 -5.73 3.06
C LEU A 337 11.64 -6.09 2.01
N GLY A 338 11.80 -5.58 0.79
CA GLY A 338 10.86 -5.74 -0.31
C GLY A 338 10.96 -7.06 -1.07
N LYS A 339 11.99 -7.88 -0.85
CA LYS A 339 12.27 -9.09 -1.66
C LYS A 339 11.09 -10.09 -1.71
N ASN A 340 10.34 -10.20 -0.62
CA ASN A 340 9.19 -11.11 -0.50
C ASN A 340 7.92 -10.52 -1.13
N TYR A 341 7.95 -9.25 -1.54
CA TYR A 341 6.84 -8.52 -2.13
C TYR A 341 6.97 -8.36 -3.65
N ILE A 342 8.08 -8.84 -4.24
CA ILE A 342 8.32 -8.76 -5.69
C ILE A 342 7.25 -9.53 -6.45
N GLY A 343 6.54 -8.82 -7.34
CA GLY A 343 5.46 -9.36 -8.17
C GLY A 343 4.05 -9.16 -7.59
N GLN A 344 3.89 -8.37 -6.53
CA GLN A 344 2.58 -8.03 -5.96
C GLN A 344 1.87 -6.86 -6.66
N TYR A 345 2.55 -6.13 -7.56
CA TYR A 345 1.94 -5.05 -8.33
C TYR A 345 0.78 -5.57 -9.19
N LYS A 346 -0.40 -4.95 -9.02
CA LYS A 346 -1.61 -5.25 -9.78
C LYS A 346 -1.62 -4.48 -11.09
N TYR A 347 -1.96 -5.12 -12.20
CA TYR A 347 -2.03 -4.51 -13.53
C TYR A 347 -3.39 -4.81 -14.18
N GLY A 348 -3.76 -4.02 -15.18
CA GLY A 348 -5.03 -4.17 -15.89
C GLY A 348 -4.84 -3.93 -17.38
N LEU A 349 -4.97 -5.02 -18.16
CA LEU A 349 -4.81 -5.03 -19.61
C LEU A 349 -5.91 -5.90 -20.22
N LEU A 350 -6.71 -5.32 -21.10
CA LEU A 350 -7.79 -5.99 -21.81
C LEU A 350 -7.30 -6.45 -23.18
N SER A 351 -7.54 -7.72 -23.50
CA SER A 351 -7.15 -8.29 -24.79
C SER A 351 -7.92 -7.65 -25.95
N LEU A 352 -7.20 -7.32 -27.02
CA LEU A 352 -7.72 -6.90 -28.31
C LEU A 352 -7.55 -8.00 -29.38
N GLY A 353 -7.07 -9.19 -28.98
CA GLY A 353 -6.62 -10.26 -29.89
C GLY A 353 -5.20 -10.05 -30.41
N ASP A 354 -4.60 -11.11 -30.98
CA ASP A 354 -3.28 -11.06 -31.64
C ASP A 354 -2.18 -10.42 -30.74
N ASN A 355 -2.09 -10.93 -29.50
CA ASN A 355 -1.19 -10.47 -28.42
C ASN A 355 -1.17 -8.95 -28.21
N SER A 356 -2.29 -8.29 -28.51
CA SER A 356 -2.48 -6.86 -28.37
C SER A 356 -3.42 -6.58 -27.20
N TYR A 357 -3.09 -5.55 -26.43
CA TYR A 357 -3.80 -5.19 -25.21
C TYR A 357 -4.01 -3.69 -25.11
N GLN A 358 -5.07 -3.28 -24.42
CA GLN A 358 -5.35 -1.91 -24.01
C GLN A 358 -5.45 -1.85 -22.49
N VAL A 359 -4.86 -0.82 -21.87
CA VAL A 359 -4.89 -0.64 -20.42
C VAL A 359 -6.31 -0.49 -19.88
N SER A 360 -6.64 -1.08 -18.74
CA SER A 360 -7.96 -0.86 -18.12
C SER A 360 -8.09 0.57 -17.58
N TYR A 361 -9.32 1.05 -17.42
CA TYR A 361 -9.58 2.34 -16.80
C TYR A 361 -8.95 2.44 -15.40
N ASP A 362 -9.19 1.44 -14.53
CA ASP A 362 -8.80 1.43 -13.10
C ASP A 362 -7.30 1.21 -12.85
N LYS A 363 -6.52 0.98 -13.92
CA LYS A 363 -5.06 0.86 -13.90
C LYS A 363 -4.38 1.79 -14.90
N CYS A 364 -5.12 2.67 -15.56
CA CYS A 364 -4.55 3.63 -16.49
C CYS A 364 -3.63 4.61 -15.75
N PRO A 365 -2.35 4.75 -16.14
CA PRO A 365 -1.43 5.66 -15.46
C PRO A 365 -1.90 7.11 -15.51
N GLY A 366 -1.92 7.77 -14.36
CA GLY A 366 -1.97 9.22 -14.25
C GLY A 366 -0.59 9.85 -14.42
N THR A 367 -0.49 11.17 -14.36
CA THR A 367 0.81 11.88 -14.38
C THR A 367 1.69 11.35 -13.24
N THR A 368 2.93 10.94 -13.50
CA THR A 368 3.85 10.26 -12.54
C THR A 368 3.44 8.86 -12.07
N GLY A 369 2.25 8.40 -12.41
CA GLY A 369 1.80 7.05 -12.12
C GLY A 369 2.35 6.04 -13.13
N TYR A 370 2.42 4.77 -12.73
CA TYR A 370 3.01 3.73 -13.58
C TYR A 370 2.28 2.39 -13.51
N ASN A 371 2.61 1.50 -14.44
CA ASN A 371 2.23 0.08 -14.43
C ASN A 371 3.49 -0.78 -14.46
N ILE A 372 3.43 -1.91 -13.75
CA ILE A 372 4.43 -2.98 -13.80
C ILE A 372 3.72 -4.24 -14.28
N ILE A 373 3.97 -4.62 -15.52
CA ILE A 373 3.23 -5.67 -16.24
C ILE A 373 4.12 -6.91 -16.34
N PRO A 374 3.82 -8.00 -15.62
CA PRO A 374 4.61 -9.22 -15.70
C PRO A 374 4.43 -9.90 -17.06
N LEU A 375 5.54 -10.40 -17.61
CA LEU A 375 5.60 -11.06 -18.91
C LEU A 375 6.09 -12.50 -18.79
N ASN A 376 5.70 -13.34 -19.75
CA ASN A 376 6.31 -14.64 -19.96
C ASN A 376 7.80 -14.51 -20.28
N ILE A 377 8.59 -15.53 -19.93
CA ILE A 377 10.04 -15.55 -20.10
C ILE A 377 10.41 -16.56 -21.18
N PRO A 378 10.76 -16.11 -22.40
CA PRO A 378 11.30 -16.99 -23.43
C PRO A 378 12.68 -17.53 -23.08
N THR A 379 13.20 -18.43 -23.91
CA THR A 379 14.58 -18.92 -23.77
C THR A 379 15.58 -17.76 -23.82
N ALA A 380 16.62 -17.81 -22.98
CA ALA A 380 17.69 -16.81 -22.97
C ALA A 380 18.27 -16.59 -24.39
N GLY A 381 18.58 -15.34 -24.71
CA GLY A 381 19.04 -14.92 -26.04
C GLY A 381 17.92 -14.67 -27.06
N THR A 382 16.66 -15.00 -26.74
CA THR A 382 15.51 -14.58 -27.57
C THR A 382 15.35 -13.06 -27.51
N GLU A 383 15.17 -12.42 -28.66
CA GLU A 383 14.75 -11.03 -28.73
C GLU A 383 13.21 -10.96 -28.64
N ILE A 384 12.72 -10.27 -27.62
CA ILE A 384 11.32 -9.91 -27.46
C ILE A 384 11.11 -8.47 -27.88
N SER A 385 9.88 -8.11 -28.24
CA SER A 385 9.53 -6.71 -28.46
C SER A 385 8.14 -6.36 -27.96
N VAL A 386 7.96 -5.06 -27.69
CA VAL A 386 6.67 -4.43 -27.50
C VAL A 386 6.51 -3.32 -28.53
N LYS A 387 5.35 -3.33 -29.21
CA LYS A 387 4.87 -2.21 -29.99
C LYS A 387 3.94 -1.38 -29.12
N PHE A 388 4.44 -0.25 -28.62
CA PHE A 388 3.70 0.65 -27.74
C PHE A 388 2.95 1.71 -28.56
N SER A 389 1.69 1.98 -28.26
CA SER A 389 0.91 3.05 -28.90
C SER A 389 0.15 3.86 -27.86
N GLY A 390 0.48 5.14 -27.72
CA GLY A 390 -0.27 6.06 -26.86
C GLY A 390 -1.66 6.33 -27.44
N LEU A 391 -2.67 6.35 -26.58
CA LEU A 391 -4.04 6.71 -26.95
C LEU A 391 -4.33 8.16 -26.56
N THR A 392 -5.32 8.73 -27.25
CA THR A 392 -5.83 10.07 -26.93
C THR A 392 -6.48 10.05 -25.54
N PRO A 393 -6.10 10.91 -24.58
CA PRO A 393 -6.88 11.09 -23.35
C PRO A 393 -8.35 11.35 -23.67
N GLY A 394 -9.29 10.71 -22.98
CA GLY A 394 -10.71 10.72 -23.36
C GLY A 394 -11.15 9.65 -24.37
N SER A 395 -10.25 8.79 -24.86
CA SER A 395 -10.62 7.72 -25.81
C SER A 395 -11.56 6.68 -25.18
N LEU A 396 -12.27 5.94 -26.02
CA LEU A 396 -13.11 4.82 -25.59
C LEU A 396 -12.29 3.74 -24.89
N LEU A 397 -12.90 3.14 -23.87
CA LEU A 397 -12.37 1.95 -23.19
C LEU A 397 -12.45 0.72 -24.11
N ALA A 398 -11.65 -0.30 -23.78
CA ALA A 398 -11.70 -1.57 -24.47
C ALA A 398 -13.03 -2.29 -24.18
N SER A 399 -13.45 -3.18 -25.08
CA SER A 399 -14.61 -4.02 -24.81
C SER A 399 -14.36 -4.89 -23.57
N GLY A 400 -15.35 -4.96 -22.68
CA GLY A 400 -15.25 -5.71 -21.43
C GLY A 400 -14.62 -4.94 -20.27
N ASP A 401 -14.11 -3.73 -20.49
CA ASP A 401 -13.69 -2.85 -19.39
C ASP A 401 -14.95 -2.33 -18.66
N PRO A 402 -15.09 -2.56 -17.33
CA PRO A 402 -16.24 -2.09 -16.57
C PRO A 402 -16.25 -0.56 -16.42
N GLY A 403 -15.10 0.11 -16.60
CA GLY A 403 -14.95 1.55 -16.45
C GLY A 403 -15.35 2.05 -15.07
N GLU A 404 -15.17 1.23 -14.03
CA GLU A 404 -15.55 1.55 -12.67
C GLU A 404 -14.58 2.56 -12.05
N TYR A 405 -15.14 3.57 -11.38
CA TYR A 405 -14.40 4.61 -10.68
C TYR A 405 -15.16 5.06 -9.43
N THR A 406 -14.47 5.70 -8.49
CA THR A 406 -15.10 6.19 -7.25
C THR A 406 -15.09 7.70 -7.18
N ASP A 407 -16.23 8.30 -6.84
CA ASP A 407 -16.37 9.73 -6.60
C ASP A 407 -17.35 9.93 -5.44
N ALA A 408 -17.00 10.75 -4.45
CA ALA A 408 -17.87 11.05 -3.31
C ALA A 408 -18.47 9.78 -2.67
N ASP A 409 -17.61 8.78 -2.44
CA ASP A 409 -17.92 7.47 -1.85
C ASP A 409 -18.94 6.61 -2.64
N ALA A 410 -19.17 6.93 -3.91
CA ALA A 410 -20.03 6.16 -4.79
C ALA A 410 -19.24 5.57 -5.95
N THR A 411 -19.38 4.26 -6.15
CA THR A 411 -18.91 3.58 -7.37
C THR A 411 -19.79 3.99 -8.55
N LYS A 412 -19.16 4.46 -9.61
CA LYS A 412 -19.77 4.89 -10.87
C LYS A 412 -19.08 4.18 -12.04
N THR A 413 -19.64 4.31 -13.24
CA THR A 413 -19.05 3.76 -14.47
C THR A 413 -18.89 4.83 -15.55
N THR A 414 -17.89 4.64 -16.41
CA THR A 414 -17.62 5.43 -17.62
C THR A 414 -17.29 4.50 -18.79
N THR A 415 -17.41 5.00 -20.01
CA THR A 415 -17.02 4.28 -21.24
C THR A 415 -15.77 4.88 -21.88
N ASN A 416 -15.20 5.91 -21.27
CA ASN A 416 -14.05 6.66 -21.77
C ASN A 416 -13.05 6.87 -20.63
N TYR A 417 -11.76 6.91 -20.98
CA TYR A 417 -10.75 7.44 -20.06
C TYR A 417 -11.02 8.89 -19.73
N ASN A 418 -10.39 9.37 -18.67
CA ASN A 418 -10.43 10.78 -18.31
C ASN A 418 -9.74 11.65 -19.36
N THR A 419 -10.21 12.89 -19.47
CA THR A 419 -9.64 13.87 -20.40
C THR A 419 -8.40 14.53 -19.82
N ALA A 420 -7.43 14.85 -20.68
CA ALA A 420 -6.24 15.61 -20.33
C ALA A 420 -5.78 16.45 -21.53
N SER A 421 -4.78 17.31 -21.34
CA SER A 421 -4.26 18.15 -22.44
C SER A 421 -3.61 17.31 -23.53
N PHE A 422 -4.14 17.37 -24.75
CA PHE A 422 -3.57 16.67 -25.92
C PHE A 422 -2.14 17.13 -26.26
N SER A 423 -1.79 18.38 -25.93
CA SER A 423 -0.46 18.92 -26.17
C SER A 423 0.60 18.43 -25.17
N ALA A 424 0.17 17.79 -24.08
CA ALA A 424 1.04 17.33 -23.01
C ALA A 424 1.32 15.83 -23.05
N VAL A 425 0.82 15.08 -24.05
CA VAL A 425 0.93 13.61 -24.06
C VAL A 425 2.37 13.12 -24.01
N GLY A 426 2.62 12.12 -23.15
CA GLY A 426 3.93 11.52 -23.01
C GLY A 426 3.92 10.27 -22.16
N TRP A 427 4.77 9.32 -22.53
CA TRP A 427 4.98 8.05 -21.83
C TRP A 427 6.48 7.71 -21.79
N ARG A 428 6.88 6.98 -20.75
CA ARG A 428 8.15 6.26 -20.69
C ARG A 428 7.88 4.78 -20.51
N PHE A 429 8.65 3.93 -21.18
CA PHE A 429 8.48 2.49 -21.04
C PHE A 429 9.75 1.70 -21.34
N GLY A 430 9.82 0.49 -20.82
CA GLY A 430 10.93 -0.44 -21.05
C GLY A 430 10.82 -1.67 -20.16
N PHE A 431 11.81 -2.56 -20.26
CA PHE A 431 11.79 -3.87 -19.64
C PHE A 431 12.68 -3.93 -18.41
N VAL A 432 12.25 -4.72 -17.43
CA VAL A 432 13.02 -5.06 -16.23
C VAL A 432 13.08 -6.58 -16.11
N ALA A 433 14.27 -7.14 -15.98
CA ALA A 433 14.49 -8.55 -15.71
C ALA A 433 15.14 -8.74 -14.34
N LEU A 434 14.58 -9.63 -13.52
CA LEU A 434 15.21 -10.14 -12.30
C LEU A 434 15.87 -11.48 -12.61
N LEU A 435 17.15 -11.62 -12.30
CA LEU A 435 17.91 -12.83 -12.54
C LEU A 435 17.87 -13.78 -11.33
N GLU A 436 18.22 -15.06 -11.54
CA GLU A 436 18.30 -16.09 -10.50
C GLU A 436 19.27 -15.73 -9.36
N ASN A 437 20.31 -14.96 -9.64
CA ASN A 437 21.27 -14.46 -8.65
C ASN A 437 20.80 -13.18 -7.93
N ASN A 438 19.54 -12.79 -8.10
CA ASN A 438 18.91 -11.57 -7.55
C ASN A 438 19.45 -10.23 -8.10
N THR A 439 20.28 -10.24 -9.15
CA THR A 439 20.63 -9.00 -9.87
C THR A 439 19.56 -8.64 -10.89
N ARG A 440 19.54 -7.38 -11.32
CA ARG A 440 18.56 -6.86 -12.28
C ARG A 440 19.25 -6.46 -13.58
N VAL A 441 18.51 -6.57 -14.68
CA VAL A 441 18.87 -6.00 -15.97
C VAL A 441 17.74 -5.10 -16.41
N TYR A 442 18.07 -3.85 -16.71
CA TYR A 442 17.15 -2.83 -17.21
C TYR A 442 17.39 -2.64 -18.71
N SER A 443 16.33 -2.61 -19.52
CA SER A 443 16.46 -2.19 -20.91
C SER A 443 16.69 -0.69 -21.00
N ASP A 444 17.02 -0.21 -22.19
CA ASP A 444 16.90 1.22 -22.51
C ASP A 444 15.47 1.69 -22.26
N MET A 445 15.35 2.89 -21.70
CA MET A 445 14.08 3.59 -21.58
C MET A 445 13.67 4.15 -22.94
N ASN A 446 12.42 3.91 -23.32
CA ASN A 446 11.82 4.41 -24.55
C ASN A 446 10.82 5.52 -24.24
N THR A 447 10.67 6.45 -25.18
CA THR A 447 9.78 7.60 -25.07
C THR A 447 8.73 7.57 -26.18
N SER A 448 7.48 7.82 -25.82
CA SER A 448 6.43 8.14 -26.78
C SER A 448 5.77 9.46 -26.39
N ASN A 449 5.85 10.47 -27.24
CA ASN A 449 5.21 11.79 -27.04
C ASN A 449 4.17 12.07 -28.14
N SER A 450 3.53 11.01 -28.64
CA SER A 450 2.59 11.12 -29.75
C SER A 450 1.43 10.15 -29.59
N ILE A 451 0.27 10.58 -30.07
CA ILE A 451 -0.95 9.78 -30.05
C ILE A 451 -1.03 8.97 -31.34
N SER A 452 -1.47 7.72 -31.24
CA SER A 452 -1.79 6.83 -32.37
C SER A 452 -0.61 6.49 -33.28
N SER A 453 0.59 6.94 -32.94
CA SER A 453 1.84 6.45 -33.53
C SER A 453 2.42 5.39 -32.60
N SER A 454 3.06 4.39 -33.20
CA SER A 454 3.63 3.28 -32.46
C SER A 454 5.15 3.42 -32.35
N VAL A 455 5.68 3.15 -31.16
CA VAL A 455 7.12 3.03 -30.90
C VAL A 455 7.40 1.57 -30.57
N ASP A 456 8.34 0.97 -31.31
CA ASP A 456 8.80 -0.40 -31.05
C ASP A 456 10.00 -0.35 -30.10
N ALA A 457 9.98 -1.17 -29.05
CA ALA A 457 11.11 -1.41 -28.17
C ALA A 457 11.42 -2.90 -28.12
N SER A 458 12.71 -3.27 -28.18
CA SER A 458 13.17 -4.65 -28.08
C SER A 458 14.03 -4.89 -26.85
N PHE A 459 14.09 -6.14 -26.41
CA PHE A 459 14.92 -6.57 -25.29
C PHE A 459 15.37 -8.01 -25.52
N THR A 460 16.66 -8.29 -25.35
CA THR A 460 17.18 -9.65 -25.44
C THR A 460 17.15 -10.29 -24.06
N ILE A 461 16.49 -11.44 -23.93
CA ILE A 461 16.34 -12.12 -22.64
C ILE A 461 17.71 -12.52 -22.08
N PRO A 462 18.10 -12.00 -20.89
CA PRO A 462 19.38 -12.34 -20.28
C PRO A 462 19.42 -13.79 -19.78
N ALA A 463 20.61 -14.35 -19.70
CA ALA A 463 20.82 -15.66 -19.08
C ALA A 463 20.38 -15.65 -17.61
N GLY A 464 19.70 -16.71 -17.17
CA GLY A 464 19.20 -16.81 -15.79
C GLY A 464 18.06 -15.84 -15.47
N CYS A 465 17.31 -15.34 -16.46
CA CYS A 465 16.12 -14.53 -16.23
C CYS A 465 15.05 -15.34 -15.47
N LYS A 466 14.68 -14.86 -14.28
CA LYS A 466 13.72 -15.49 -13.36
C LYS A 466 12.36 -14.81 -13.38
N LYS A 467 12.32 -13.49 -13.54
CA LYS A 467 11.09 -12.70 -13.71
C LYS A 467 11.34 -11.58 -14.72
N LEU A 468 10.31 -11.21 -15.47
CA LEU A 468 10.36 -10.19 -16.52
C LEU A 468 9.13 -9.31 -16.43
N TRP A 469 9.31 -8.00 -16.60
CA TRP A 469 8.22 -7.02 -16.65
C TRP A 469 8.41 -6.01 -17.78
N LEU A 470 7.30 -5.51 -18.31
CA LEU A 470 7.24 -4.21 -18.98
C LEU A 470 6.80 -3.16 -17.94
N VAL A 471 7.54 -2.07 -17.85
CA VAL A 471 7.19 -0.90 -17.04
C VAL A 471 6.69 0.21 -17.96
N VAL A 472 5.57 0.85 -17.62
CA VAL A 472 4.99 1.97 -18.36
C VAL A 472 4.64 3.10 -17.40
N LEU A 473 5.15 4.30 -17.62
CA LEU A 473 4.91 5.50 -16.82
C LEU A 473 4.11 6.54 -17.64
N GLY A 474 3.11 7.15 -17.02
CA GLY A 474 2.47 8.38 -17.52
C GLY A 474 3.41 9.58 -17.32
N ALA A 475 3.95 10.10 -18.42
CA ALA A 475 5.08 11.01 -18.42
C ALA A 475 4.83 12.22 -19.34
N PRO A 476 3.84 13.07 -19.00
CA PRO A 476 3.43 14.15 -19.88
C PRO A 476 4.56 15.15 -20.11
N THR A 477 4.65 15.70 -21.33
CA THR A 477 5.67 16.69 -21.73
C THR A 477 5.48 18.05 -21.05
N ILE A 478 4.31 18.27 -20.44
CA ILE A 478 4.00 19.42 -19.60
C ILE A 478 3.51 18.87 -18.27
N TYR A 479 4.23 19.20 -17.19
CA TYR A 479 3.84 18.83 -15.85
C TYR A 479 2.62 19.63 -15.39
N SER A 480 1.69 18.95 -14.72
CA SER A 480 0.53 19.55 -14.07
C SER A 480 0.36 18.95 -12.69
N ARG A 481 0.15 19.81 -11.69
CA ARG A 481 -0.20 19.42 -10.33
C ARG A 481 -1.51 18.65 -10.31
N LEU A 482 -1.66 17.78 -9.32
CA LEU A 482 -2.93 17.17 -9.00
C LEU A 482 -3.67 17.99 -7.92
N PRO A 483 -4.84 18.57 -8.21
CA PRO A 483 -5.67 19.21 -7.20
C PRO A 483 -6.28 18.15 -6.27
N TRP A 484 -6.44 18.47 -4.99
CA TRP A 484 -7.20 17.61 -4.08
C TRP A 484 -8.67 17.98 -4.14
N ASP A 485 -9.53 17.14 -4.73
CA ASP A 485 -10.97 17.40 -4.78
C ASP A 485 -11.89 16.18 -4.62
N GLU A 486 -11.31 15.00 -4.38
CA GLU A 486 -12.00 13.71 -4.19
C GLU A 486 -12.82 13.28 -5.41
N LYS A 487 -12.34 13.62 -6.62
CA LYS A 487 -13.01 13.29 -7.89
C LYS A 487 -12.06 12.66 -8.91
N GLU A 488 -12.03 11.34 -8.94
CA GLU A 488 -11.23 10.60 -9.91
C GLU A 488 -11.56 10.96 -11.36
N ILE A 489 -12.83 11.28 -11.68
CA ILE A 489 -13.27 11.51 -13.07
C ILE A 489 -12.59 12.71 -13.76
N ASN A 490 -11.97 13.62 -13.00
CA ASN A 490 -11.27 14.77 -13.56
C ASN A 490 -9.73 14.63 -13.54
N ASP A 491 -9.22 13.54 -12.97
CA ASP A 491 -7.79 13.28 -12.90
C ASP A 491 -7.25 12.83 -14.25
N ALA A 492 -6.12 13.41 -14.67
CA ALA A 492 -5.53 13.09 -15.96
C ALA A 492 -5.15 11.60 -16.05
N GLN A 493 -5.54 10.95 -17.14
CA GLN A 493 -5.16 9.59 -17.49
C GLN A 493 -4.39 9.57 -18.82
N TRP A 494 -3.38 8.72 -18.91
CA TRP A 494 -2.51 8.55 -20.07
C TRP A 494 -2.67 7.15 -20.67
N PRO A 495 -3.76 6.90 -21.42
CA PRO A 495 -4.09 5.57 -21.92
C PRO A 495 -3.16 5.10 -23.04
N TYR A 496 -2.98 3.79 -23.16
CA TYR A 496 -2.10 3.19 -24.16
C TYR A 496 -2.56 1.79 -24.60
N LYS A 497 -1.95 1.32 -25.69
CA LYS A 497 -1.98 -0.05 -26.18
C LYS A 497 -0.58 -0.62 -26.28
N VAL A 498 -0.46 -1.93 -26.11
CA VAL A 498 0.77 -2.69 -26.32
C VAL A 498 0.47 -3.90 -27.20
N LYS A 499 1.40 -4.26 -28.07
CA LYS A 499 1.41 -5.57 -28.75
C LYS A 499 2.75 -6.25 -28.53
N PHE A 500 2.73 -7.48 -28.04
CA PHE A 500 3.95 -8.24 -27.75
C PHE A 500 4.34 -9.15 -28.92
N THR A 501 5.64 -9.34 -29.11
CA THR A 501 6.22 -10.33 -30.04
C THR A 501 7.26 -11.17 -29.31
N ASN A 502 7.24 -12.48 -29.56
CA ASN A 502 8.07 -13.50 -28.90
C ASN A 502 7.91 -13.57 -27.37
N THR A 503 6.96 -12.86 -26.78
CA THR A 503 6.50 -12.98 -25.39
C THR A 503 5.02 -12.58 -25.33
N ASP A 504 4.42 -12.70 -24.15
CA ASP A 504 3.07 -12.25 -23.84
C ASP A 504 2.94 -11.97 -22.33
N LEU A 505 1.78 -11.52 -21.87
CA LEU A 505 1.49 -11.38 -20.43
C LEU A 505 1.78 -12.68 -19.69
N TYR A 506 2.33 -12.55 -18.48
CA TYR A 506 2.68 -13.71 -17.66
C TYR A 506 1.45 -14.59 -17.42
N GLY A 507 1.60 -15.88 -17.71
CA GLY A 507 0.53 -16.87 -17.59
C GLY A 507 -0.31 -17.05 -18.84
N ASN A 508 -0.22 -16.16 -19.85
CA ASN A 508 -0.88 -16.41 -21.12
C ASN A 508 -0.22 -17.57 -21.87
N VAL A 509 -1.05 -18.31 -22.60
CA VAL A 509 -0.65 -19.44 -23.44
C VAL A 509 -0.70 -19.02 -24.90
N THR A 510 0.34 -19.39 -25.65
CA THR A 510 0.37 -19.19 -27.10
C THR A 510 -0.46 -20.27 -27.81
N PHE A 511 -1.41 -19.83 -28.62
CA PHE A 511 -2.17 -20.65 -29.55
C PHE A 511 -1.58 -20.54 -30.95
N ASP A 512 -1.41 -21.66 -31.64
CA ASP A 512 -0.99 -21.67 -33.05
C ASP A 512 -2.17 -21.57 -34.03
N GLY A 513 -3.40 -21.59 -33.50
CA GLY A 513 -4.64 -21.45 -34.26
C GLY A 513 -5.12 -22.77 -34.86
N THR A 514 -4.43 -23.87 -34.58
CA THR A 514 -4.84 -25.23 -34.96
C THR A 514 -5.51 -25.97 -33.81
N GLU A 515 -5.44 -25.43 -32.60
CA GLU A 515 -6.09 -26.02 -31.44
C GLU A 515 -7.62 -26.07 -31.61
N THR A 516 -8.19 -27.22 -31.26
CA THR A 516 -9.64 -27.45 -31.20
C THR A 516 -9.99 -27.98 -29.82
N GLN A 517 -11.17 -27.60 -29.32
CA GLN A 517 -11.67 -28.09 -28.04
C GLN A 517 -11.65 -29.62 -28.03
N LYS A 518 -10.99 -30.20 -27.02
CA LYS A 518 -10.90 -31.66 -26.86
C LYS A 518 -10.83 -32.07 -25.40
N ASP A 519 -11.25 -33.30 -25.14
CA ASP A 519 -11.00 -33.93 -23.85
C ASP A 519 -9.50 -34.08 -23.60
N THR A 520 -9.10 -33.92 -22.34
CA THR A 520 -7.71 -34.11 -21.91
C THR A 520 -7.65 -34.85 -20.58
N THR A 521 -6.53 -35.52 -20.31
CA THR A 521 -6.27 -36.17 -19.02
C THR A 521 -4.88 -35.78 -18.55
N LEU A 522 -4.81 -35.26 -17.32
CA LEU A 522 -3.59 -34.84 -16.66
C LEU A 522 -3.37 -35.74 -15.43
N THR A 523 -2.27 -36.49 -15.40
CA THR A 523 -2.00 -37.48 -14.35
C THR A 523 -0.79 -37.04 -13.52
N TYR A 524 -0.92 -37.10 -12.20
CA TYR A 524 0.11 -36.72 -11.25
C TYR A 524 0.34 -37.83 -10.23
N GLU A 525 1.60 -38.15 -9.97
CA GLU A 525 2.02 -38.98 -8.85
C GLU A 525 2.23 -38.07 -7.64
N VAL A 526 1.67 -38.44 -6.50
CA VAL A 526 1.65 -37.62 -5.29
C VAL A 526 2.06 -38.49 -4.11
N SER A 527 2.97 -38.01 -3.27
CA SER A 527 3.32 -38.70 -2.04
C SER A 527 3.48 -37.73 -0.86
N PHE A 528 3.11 -38.20 0.33
CA PHE A 528 3.24 -37.45 1.58
C PHE A 528 3.19 -38.41 2.78
N PRO A 529 3.80 -38.05 3.92
CA PRO A 529 3.93 -38.94 5.07
C PRO A 529 2.58 -39.26 5.71
N PHE A 530 2.45 -40.46 6.27
CA PHE A 530 1.36 -40.81 7.16
C PHE A 530 1.37 -39.96 8.44
N SER A 531 0.18 -39.63 8.93
CA SER A 531 -0.03 -39.11 10.29
C SER A 531 -1.33 -39.61 10.91
N SER A 532 -1.27 -39.95 12.19
CA SER A 532 -2.47 -40.29 12.97
C SER A 532 -3.17 -39.06 13.56
N THR A 533 -2.53 -37.90 13.55
CA THR A 533 -2.99 -36.71 14.30
C THR A 533 -3.07 -35.43 13.49
N THR A 534 -2.46 -35.38 12.31
CA THR A 534 -2.43 -34.20 11.43
C THR A 534 -2.87 -34.56 10.01
N TYR A 535 -3.11 -33.55 9.17
CA TYR A 535 -3.49 -33.66 7.76
C TYR A 535 -2.27 -33.39 6.86
N PRO A 536 -1.24 -34.26 6.83
CA PRO A 536 -0.17 -34.16 5.86
C PRO A 536 -0.72 -34.33 4.45
N GLY A 537 -0.04 -33.69 3.51
CA GLY A 537 -0.48 -33.56 2.15
C GLY A 537 0.61 -32.98 1.25
N ALA A 538 0.24 -32.75 -0.01
CA ALA A 538 1.07 -32.14 -1.03
C ALA A 538 0.25 -31.15 -1.86
N THR A 539 0.94 -30.20 -2.47
CA THR A 539 0.36 -29.29 -3.47
C THR A 539 0.80 -29.74 -4.86
N VAL A 540 -0.16 -29.90 -5.77
CA VAL A 540 0.08 -30.23 -7.17
C VAL A 540 -0.28 -29.04 -8.04
N THR A 541 0.65 -28.57 -8.87
CA THR A 541 0.36 -27.55 -9.89
C THR A 541 -0.09 -28.23 -11.17
N VAL A 542 -1.24 -27.82 -11.69
CA VAL A 542 -1.79 -28.33 -12.94
C VAL A 542 -0.96 -27.79 -14.11
N ASP A 543 -0.71 -28.64 -15.11
CA ASP A 543 -0.28 -28.21 -16.44
C ASP A 543 -1.38 -27.38 -17.11
N TYR A 544 -1.44 -26.11 -16.71
CA TYR A 544 -2.42 -25.15 -17.20
C TYR A 544 -2.22 -24.87 -18.69
N VAL A 545 -1.05 -25.12 -19.26
CA VAL A 545 -0.79 -24.98 -20.70
C VAL A 545 -1.54 -26.06 -21.46
N ALA A 546 -1.40 -27.32 -21.03
CA ALA A 546 -2.15 -28.43 -21.61
C ALA A 546 -3.67 -28.25 -21.45
N LEU A 547 -4.11 -27.76 -20.29
CA LEU A 547 -5.51 -27.44 -20.02
C LEU A 547 -6.04 -26.32 -20.93
N ALA A 548 -5.32 -25.19 -21.02
CA ALA A 548 -5.65 -24.05 -21.87
C ALA A 548 -5.77 -24.45 -23.34
N LYS A 549 -4.83 -25.26 -23.84
CA LYS A 549 -4.89 -25.78 -25.22
C LYS A 549 -6.03 -26.76 -25.46
N ALA A 550 -6.39 -27.57 -24.47
CA ALA A 550 -7.51 -28.49 -24.58
C ALA A 550 -8.86 -27.76 -24.60
N PHE A 551 -9.00 -26.68 -23.84
CA PHE A 551 -10.22 -25.86 -23.81
C PHE A 551 -10.22 -24.74 -24.85
N VAL A 552 -9.07 -24.44 -25.46
CA VAL A 552 -8.87 -23.29 -26.36
C VAL A 552 -9.28 -21.98 -25.67
N LEU A 553 -8.83 -21.83 -24.42
CA LEU A 553 -9.09 -20.69 -23.55
C LEU A 553 -7.80 -20.23 -22.89
N GLN A 554 -7.60 -18.93 -22.71
CA GLN A 554 -6.51 -18.46 -21.85
C GLN A 554 -6.75 -18.93 -20.41
N PRO A 555 -5.70 -19.16 -19.60
CA PRO A 555 -5.87 -19.51 -18.20
C PRO A 555 -6.76 -18.52 -17.42
N SER A 556 -6.63 -17.22 -17.71
CA SER A 556 -7.51 -16.20 -17.12
C SER A 556 -9.00 -16.43 -17.44
N ASP A 557 -9.31 -16.83 -18.68
CA ASP A 557 -10.68 -17.12 -19.11
C ASP A 557 -11.21 -18.40 -18.46
N ILE A 558 -10.33 -19.40 -18.25
CA ILE A 558 -10.69 -20.61 -17.51
C ILE A 558 -11.11 -20.22 -16.10
N SER A 559 -10.29 -19.46 -15.37
CA SER A 559 -10.60 -19.01 -14.01
C SER A 559 -11.90 -18.18 -13.97
N ALA A 560 -12.10 -17.27 -14.93
CA ALA A 560 -13.30 -16.41 -14.99
C ALA A 560 -14.60 -17.19 -15.30
N LYS A 561 -14.49 -18.31 -16.02
CA LYS A 561 -15.63 -19.16 -16.39
C LYS A 561 -15.96 -20.25 -15.36
N MET A 562 -15.12 -20.41 -14.32
CA MET A 562 -15.37 -21.37 -13.24
C MET A 562 -16.70 -21.09 -12.54
N GLY A 563 -17.49 -22.15 -12.34
CA GLY A 563 -18.81 -22.08 -11.72
C GLY A 563 -19.93 -21.61 -12.64
N ASN A 564 -19.62 -21.25 -13.90
CA ASN A 564 -20.59 -20.89 -14.92
C ASN A 564 -20.45 -21.82 -16.14
N GLU A 565 -19.68 -21.44 -17.16
CA GLU A 565 -19.44 -22.29 -18.33
C GLU A 565 -18.48 -23.45 -18.05
N ILE A 566 -17.64 -23.34 -17.01
CA ILE A 566 -16.77 -24.42 -16.55
C ILE A 566 -17.25 -24.90 -15.19
N VAL A 567 -17.67 -26.16 -15.12
CA VAL A 567 -18.17 -26.77 -13.88
C VAL A 567 -17.15 -27.76 -13.34
N PHE A 568 -16.89 -27.69 -12.04
CA PHE A 568 -15.99 -28.59 -11.31
C PHE A 568 -16.74 -29.83 -10.82
N TYR A 569 -16.15 -31.01 -11.03
CA TYR A 569 -16.71 -32.30 -10.63
C TYR A 569 -15.66 -33.17 -9.95
N GLY A 570 -16.08 -33.98 -9.00
CA GLY A 570 -15.39 -35.22 -8.65
C GLY A 570 -15.75 -36.29 -9.68
N VAL A 571 -14.81 -37.16 -10.01
CA VAL A 571 -15.07 -38.30 -10.89
C VAL A 571 -15.04 -39.57 -10.04
N GLU A 572 -16.20 -40.21 -9.91
CA GLU A 572 -16.36 -41.47 -9.19
C GLU A 572 -15.50 -42.58 -9.81
N SER A 573 -15.22 -43.65 -9.07
CA SER A 573 -14.41 -44.78 -9.56
C SER A 573 -14.99 -45.43 -10.83
N ASN A 574 -16.31 -45.36 -11.01
CA ASN A 574 -17.02 -45.84 -12.18
C ASN A 574 -17.06 -44.84 -13.37
N GLY A 575 -16.46 -43.65 -13.21
CA GLY A 575 -16.40 -42.60 -14.23
C GLY A 575 -17.57 -41.60 -14.20
N THR A 576 -18.54 -41.75 -13.30
CA THR A 576 -19.66 -40.80 -13.17
C THR A 576 -19.15 -39.46 -12.61
N LEU A 577 -19.67 -38.35 -13.14
CA LEU A 577 -19.37 -37.02 -12.63
C LEU A 577 -20.28 -36.66 -11.44
N ASN A 578 -19.68 -36.15 -10.37
CA ASN A 578 -20.36 -35.71 -9.16
C ASN A 578 -20.03 -34.23 -8.89
N SER A 579 -21.03 -33.35 -9.00
CA SER A 579 -20.86 -31.90 -8.78
C SER A 579 -20.95 -31.49 -7.31
N LYS A 580 -21.27 -32.42 -6.41
CA LYS A 580 -21.45 -32.11 -4.99
C LYS A 580 -20.09 -32.08 -4.30
N THR A 581 -19.59 -30.87 -4.05
CA THR A 581 -18.41 -30.66 -3.23
C THR A 581 -18.64 -31.17 -1.80
N THR A 582 -17.63 -31.84 -1.25
CA THR A 582 -17.66 -32.40 0.11
C THR A 582 -16.51 -31.92 0.99
N ALA A 583 -15.53 -31.21 0.42
CA ALA A 583 -14.44 -30.53 1.11
C ALA A 583 -14.52 -28.99 0.89
N ASN A 584 -13.47 -28.24 1.20
CA ASN A 584 -13.51 -26.78 1.06
C ASN A 584 -13.52 -26.35 -0.41
N GLY A 585 -14.30 -25.30 -0.71
CA GLY A 585 -14.36 -24.69 -2.06
C GLY A 585 -14.67 -25.73 -3.15
N TYR A 586 -13.85 -25.74 -4.20
CA TYR A 586 -13.84 -26.77 -5.23
C TYR A 586 -13.13 -28.03 -4.71
N GLY A 587 -13.78 -28.77 -3.81
CA GLY A 587 -13.13 -29.88 -3.12
C GLY A 587 -14.01 -31.09 -2.84
N HIS A 588 -13.38 -32.26 -2.82
CA HIS A 588 -14.02 -33.54 -2.51
C HIS A 588 -13.18 -34.37 -1.52
N TRP A 589 -13.87 -35.05 -0.60
CA TRP A 589 -13.34 -36.20 0.13
C TRP A 589 -13.58 -37.48 -0.66
N PHE A 590 -12.63 -38.41 -0.57
CA PHE A 590 -12.66 -39.66 -1.30
C PHE A 590 -12.55 -40.86 -0.35
N SER A 591 -13.31 -41.91 -0.65
CA SER A 591 -13.19 -43.22 -0.01
C SER A 591 -11.94 -43.98 -0.50
N ALA A 592 -11.69 -45.16 0.07
CA ALA A 592 -10.59 -46.02 -0.35
C ALA A 592 -10.67 -46.47 -1.83
N ASN A 593 -11.87 -46.47 -2.42
CA ASN A 593 -12.08 -46.82 -3.83
C ASN A 593 -11.92 -45.63 -4.79
N GLY A 594 -11.72 -44.42 -4.26
CA GLY A 594 -11.71 -43.19 -5.05
C GLY A 594 -13.10 -42.63 -5.36
N ASP A 595 -14.14 -43.09 -4.68
CA ASP A 595 -15.50 -42.53 -4.79
C ASP A 595 -15.69 -41.32 -3.86
N ILE A 596 -16.48 -40.34 -4.29
CA ILE A 596 -16.76 -39.10 -3.56
C ILE A 596 -17.65 -39.42 -2.35
N ILE A 597 -17.21 -38.98 -1.18
CA ILE A 597 -17.92 -39.17 0.10
C ILE A 597 -17.90 -37.88 0.92
N SER A 598 -18.74 -37.80 1.94
CA SER A 598 -18.64 -36.73 2.95
C SER A 598 -17.48 -36.99 3.90
N TRP A 599 -16.98 -35.92 4.55
CA TRP A 599 -16.08 -36.07 5.70
C TRP A 599 -16.71 -36.99 6.76
N GLY A 600 -15.97 -38.02 7.19
CA GLY A 600 -16.47 -39.01 8.13
C GLY A 600 -15.63 -40.28 8.16
N ALA A 601 -16.19 -41.34 8.74
CA ALA A 601 -15.47 -42.58 9.07
C ALA A 601 -14.81 -43.28 7.87
N ASP A 602 -15.39 -43.15 6.67
CA ASP A 602 -14.91 -43.84 5.45
C ASP A 602 -14.06 -42.94 4.54
N ALA A 603 -13.86 -41.67 4.91
CA ALA A 603 -13.04 -40.73 4.15
C ALA A 603 -11.56 -41.02 4.36
N MET A 604 -10.81 -41.17 3.27
CA MET A 604 -9.38 -41.52 3.29
C MET A 604 -8.50 -40.32 2.95
N VAL A 605 -8.77 -39.68 1.81
CA VAL A 605 -8.00 -38.53 1.30
C VAL A 605 -8.95 -37.45 0.80
N TYR A 606 -8.45 -36.22 0.66
CA TYR A 606 -9.17 -35.11 0.05
C TYR A 606 -8.36 -34.47 -1.07
N SER A 607 -9.06 -33.76 -1.95
CA SER A 607 -8.46 -32.88 -2.95
C SER A 607 -9.30 -31.61 -3.08
N GLU A 608 -8.65 -30.46 -3.02
CA GLU A 608 -9.24 -29.11 -3.09
C GLU A 608 -8.53 -28.29 -4.17
N TYR A 609 -9.27 -27.72 -5.11
CA TYR A 609 -8.77 -26.96 -6.25
C TYR A 609 -8.81 -25.45 -6.00
N ASP A 610 -7.66 -24.81 -6.25
CA ASP A 610 -7.53 -23.37 -6.38
C ASP A 610 -7.56 -22.99 -7.87
N ALA A 611 -8.70 -22.45 -8.30
CA ALA A 611 -8.95 -22.05 -9.68
C ALA A 611 -8.15 -20.84 -10.14
N THR A 612 -7.63 -20.03 -9.21
CA THR A 612 -6.80 -18.86 -9.54
C THR A 612 -5.36 -19.28 -9.79
N ASN A 613 -4.84 -20.17 -8.95
CA ASN A 613 -3.44 -20.60 -9.02
C ASN A 613 -3.24 -21.90 -9.82
N PHE A 614 -4.31 -22.54 -10.28
CA PHE A 614 -4.27 -23.84 -10.95
C PHE A 614 -3.54 -24.89 -10.11
N THR A 615 -3.81 -24.91 -8.80
CA THR A 615 -3.19 -25.86 -7.87
C THR A 615 -4.22 -26.70 -7.14
N PHE A 616 -3.86 -27.94 -6.81
CA PHE A 616 -4.62 -28.81 -5.93
C PHE A 616 -3.89 -29.01 -4.60
N SER A 617 -4.58 -28.79 -3.50
CA SER A 617 -4.18 -29.27 -2.18
C SER A 617 -4.73 -30.68 -1.98
N ILE A 618 -3.84 -31.65 -1.74
CA ILE A 618 -4.19 -33.07 -1.58
C ILE A 618 -3.68 -33.51 -0.23
N GLY A 619 -4.49 -34.19 0.57
CA GLY A 619 -4.05 -34.67 1.88
C GLY A 619 -4.81 -35.88 2.37
N GLN A 620 -4.31 -36.50 3.44
CA GLN A 620 -4.99 -37.62 4.10
C GLN A 620 -5.90 -37.16 5.24
N TYR A 621 -6.88 -37.99 5.56
CA TYR A 621 -7.60 -37.94 6.83
C TYR A 621 -6.72 -38.57 7.94
N PRO A 622 -6.45 -37.86 9.06
CA PRO A 622 -5.61 -38.36 10.15
C PRO A 622 -6.11 -39.69 10.72
N GLY A 623 -5.25 -40.70 10.72
CA GLY A 623 -5.52 -42.00 11.33
C GLY A 623 -6.46 -42.93 10.53
N HIS A 624 -6.89 -42.54 9.33
CA HIS A 624 -7.71 -43.40 8.46
C HIS A 624 -6.88 -44.12 7.38
N CYS A 625 -5.72 -43.59 7.05
CA CYS A 625 -4.73 -44.22 6.15
C CYS A 625 -3.66 -44.99 6.94
N ALA A 626 -2.75 -45.65 6.24
CA ALA A 626 -1.49 -46.18 6.77
C ALA A 626 -0.35 -45.98 5.75
N SER A 627 0.89 -45.96 6.24
CA SER A 627 2.09 -45.99 5.39
C SER A 627 2.04 -47.19 4.44
N GLY A 628 2.33 -46.94 3.16
CA GLY A 628 2.21 -47.88 2.05
C GLY A 628 0.82 -47.96 1.39
N ASN A 629 -0.19 -47.23 1.87
CA ASN A 629 -1.47 -47.15 1.16
C ASN A 629 -1.32 -46.40 -0.17
N HIS A 630 -2.08 -46.88 -1.17
CA HIS A 630 -2.16 -46.26 -2.49
C HIS A 630 -3.62 -45.94 -2.81
N TYR A 631 -3.88 -44.74 -3.31
CA TYR A 631 -5.21 -44.29 -3.73
C TYR A 631 -5.14 -43.67 -5.11
N THR A 632 -6.17 -43.90 -5.93
CA THR A 632 -6.37 -43.14 -7.18
C THR A 632 -7.65 -42.34 -7.04
N ILE A 633 -7.55 -41.03 -7.11
CA ILE A 633 -8.70 -40.12 -7.08
C ILE A 633 -8.70 -39.26 -8.33
N LYS A 634 -9.89 -38.79 -8.72
CA LYS A 634 -10.08 -38.05 -9.97
C LYS A 634 -11.00 -36.85 -9.76
N GLN A 635 -10.60 -35.74 -10.35
CA GLN A 635 -11.39 -34.50 -10.45
C GLN A 635 -11.56 -34.16 -11.92
N ALA A 636 -12.54 -33.36 -12.27
CA ALA A 636 -12.77 -32.91 -13.63
C ALA A 636 -13.21 -31.45 -13.71
N LEU A 637 -12.78 -30.79 -14.77
CA LEU A 637 -13.34 -29.54 -15.26
C LEU A 637 -14.11 -29.87 -16.53
N VAL A 638 -15.38 -29.51 -16.60
CA VAL A 638 -16.19 -29.67 -17.81
C VAL A 638 -16.53 -28.30 -18.34
N TYR A 639 -16.06 -27.99 -19.54
CA TYR A 639 -16.30 -26.72 -20.22
C TYR A 639 -17.39 -26.88 -21.28
N SER A 640 -18.52 -26.21 -21.08
CA SER A 640 -19.58 -26.07 -22.07
C SER A 640 -19.31 -24.84 -22.94
N TYR A 641 -18.92 -25.07 -24.20
CA TYR A 641 -18.47 -24.00 -25.10
C TYR A 641 -19.50 -23.60 -26.16
N ASP A 642 -20.52 -24.42 -26.38
CA ASP A 642 -21.71 -24.15 -27.20
C ASP A 642 -22.92 -24.84 -26.57
N ASP A 643 -24.15 -24.48 -26.97
CA ASP A 643 -25.42 -24.93 -26.36
C ASP A 643 -25.55 -26.47 -26.24
N ASP A 644 -24.90 -27.24 -27.11
CA ASP A 644 -24.92 -28.71 -27.12
C ASP A 644 -23.52 -29.36 -27.08
N ALA A 645 -22.45 -28.59 -26.81
CA ALA A 645 -21.07 -29.10 -26.88
C ALA A 645 -20.27 -28.82 -25.60
N SER A 646 -19.58 -29.85 -25.12
CA SER A 646 -18.68 -29.74 -23.97
C SER A 646 -17.43 -30.60 -24.14
N VAL A 647 -16.37 -30.22 -23.43
CA VAL A 647 -15.14 -31.01 -23.29
C VAL A 647 -14.75 -31.14 -21.83
N GLN A 648 -14.09 -32.24 -21.50
CA GLN A 648 -13.70 -32.59 -20.14
C GLN A 648 -12.17 -32.64 -20.00
N ALA A 649 -11.64 -31.90 -19.04
CA ALA A 649 -10.30 -32.15 -18.51
C ALA A 649 -10.40 -33.03 -17.27
N THR A 650 -9.83 -34.22 -17.31
CA THR A 650 -9.78 -35.15 -16.16
C THR A 650 -8.42 -35.04 -15.48
N ILE A 651 -8.41 -34.72 -14.20
CA ILE A 651 -7.21 -34.63 -13.38
C ILE A 651 -7.16 -35.88 -12.50
N VAL A 652 -6.10 -36.69 -12.68
CA VAL A 652 -5.91 -37.97 -11.99
C VAL A 652 -4.75 -37.83 -11.01
N PHE A 653 -4.99 -38.20 -9.75
CA PHE A 653 -3.96 -38.26 -8.72
C PHE A 653 -3.74 -39.70 -8.28
N ASN A 654 -2.51 -40.18 -8.45
CA ASN A 654 -2.04 -41.44 -7.89
C ASN A 654 -1.26 -41.14 -6.61
N ILE A 655 -1.90 -41.40 -5.48
CA ILE A 655 -1.43 -40.98 -4.15
C ILE A 655 -0.77 -42.17 -3.46
N THR A 656 0.43 -41.95 -2.93
CA THR A 656 1.14 -42.89 -2.05
C THR A 656 1.31 -42.26 -0.67
N ILE A 657 0.83 -42.95 0.37
CA ILE A 657 1.06 -42.55 1.77
C ILE A 657 2.39 -43.14 2.22
N GLU A 658 3.33 -42.30 2.66
CA GLU A 658 4.69 -42.71 3.06
C GLU A 658 4.82 -43.13 4.53
#